data_AF-A0A0P5Z1F6-F1
#
_entry.id   AF-A0A0P5Z1F6-F1
#
_cell.length_a   1.000
_cell.length_b   1.000
_cell.length_c   1.000
_cell.angle_alpha   90.00
_cell.angle_beta   90.00
_cell.angle_gamma   90.00
#
_symmetry.space_group_name_H-M   'P 1'
#
loop_
_entity.id
_entity.type
_entity.pdbx_description
1 polymer ?
#
loop_
_entity_poly.entity_id
_entity_poly.type
_entity_poly.pdbx_seq_one_letter_code
_entity_poly.pdbx_strand_id
1 'polypeptide(L)'
;MNFRFPFLNVVVFTARSFHSTQRLSGKKRNEHLLNLLTTMPLEKSHVARLQSERQAKKVTKVKYPPGTVTLQVLGSGVRGAPKSLYMFTDQSCYLFNCGEGSQRLAHEHRFKLSKVEQIFFTHTSWGNVGGLPGISLTIQDVGVPNITLHGAPGLGDLFVAASRFIILKDLQVNHIDATNPESTFEDAVMKMNYIPIMPDETGKLPRSATNSPIEEEDVTNYYSREKGNPEDVPAAKRTRVEKNGDMNPSSKAALAYICRLHPKQGMLMAEKCVEFGVPPGPLYGQLKAGQDITLPNGKTVLASDVRSPDDPGPVFVVVECPDESYLDNFVSEPQLRKLQRRNGATELDCPKVVVHFTPIELTRHPKYQEWMGGFDADACHMMLGFTKDGEERRGFGSLAVHRIQHQLHLLDSEIFPHLPFDLRVDGEPEHSEASELDCQTLTTYYLRPLKKLDLSLIPILKPQEYVDESLSQEGFKPSLEALKLTLADAVPISNKAYPKLVFLGTGSCIPNKTRNTSAILVELEKDRFILMDCGEGTYGQIVRFFGHERAAQVLSNLVGVYISHLHADHHIGLIGLLQGRQHSIERTKSDAGPLMLIAPHQINFWLKTYHYSFERIRQYYTLVACANLFEGKTPDPALITGLNLKSIVTTHVRHCPNAFGVSLTTADGFKLTYSGDTMPCLSLIDIGRDSDLLIHESTMEDGMEVEAQKKTHCTTSQAIEVGRSMGAKFTLLTHFSQRYSKIPIFNEKSFASNTIGVAFDNMQISPDRLHHLPYFIPSLKLMFADHCEEMDNKTNKRKLRQEREEKHKQLQRSAQHLGN
;
A
#
# COMPACT_ATOMS: atom_id res chain seq x y z
N MET A 1 -28.80 -55.55 -13.99
CA MET A 1 -28.21 -54.99 -15.22
C MET A 1 -28.18 -53.48 -15.09
N ASN A 2 -26.95 -52.97 -15.01
CA ASN A 2 -26.37 -51.61 -14.97
C ASN A 2 -27.24 -50.48 -15.58
N PHE A 3 -27.31 -49.24 -15.05
CA PHE A 3 -26.30 -48.38 -14.42
C PHE A 3 -26.90 -47.51 -13.29
N ARG A 4 -26.14 -47.32 -12.19
CA ARG A 4 -26.36 -46.29 -11.13
C ARG A 4 -25.15 -45.34 -11.13
N PHE A 5 -25.39 -44.03 -11.13
CA PHE A 5 -24.37 -43.02 -10.82
C PHE A 5 -24.64 -42.43 -9.42
N PRO A 6 -23.63 -42.44 -8.53
CA PRO A 6 -23.49 -41.39 -7.54
C PRO A 6 -22.07 -40.82 -7.56
N PHE A 7 -21.91 -39.50 -7.52
CA PHE A 7 -20.63 -38.88 -7.18
C PHE A 7 -20.84 -37.76 -6.17
N LEU A 8 -20.68 -38.16 -4.90
CA LEU A 8 -20.10 -37.35 -3.85
C LEU A 8 -18.64 -37.81 -3.78
N ASN A 9 -17.65 -36.91 -3.83
CA ASN A 9 -16.38 -37.10 -3.13
C ASN A 9 -15.55 -35.82 -3.06
N VAL A 10 -15.35 -35.41 -1.82
CA VAL A 10 -14.26 -34.61 -1.28
C VAL A 10 -12.92 -35.17 -1.75
N VAL A 11 -12.02 -34.32 -2.27
CA VAL A 11 -10.59 -34.65 -2.36
C VAL A 11 -9.77 -33.51 -1.81
N VAL A 12 -9.35 -33.74 -0.57
CA VAL A 12 -8.21 -33.14 0.12
C VAL A 12 -6.93 -33.47 -0.66
N PHE A 13 -6.15 -32.47 -1.06
CA PHE A 13 -4.78 -32.70 -1.52
C PHE A 13 -3.83 -32.70 -0.31
N THR A 14 -3.65 -33.87 0.30
CA THR A 14 -2.50 -34.17 1.15
C THR A 14 -1.28 -34.40 0.28
N ALA A 15 -0.22 -33.62 0.49
CA ALA A 15 1.11 -33.93 0.02
C ALA A 15 1.63 -35.18 0.78
N ARG A 16 1.84 -36.30 0.07
CA ARG A 16 2.70 -37.39 0.54
C ARG A 16 3.63 -37.82 -0.59
N SER A 17 4.92 -37.72 -0.27
CA SER A 17 6.08 -38.45 -0.78
C SER A 17 5.86 -39.40 -1.96
N PHE A 18 6.45 -39.08 -3.10
CA PHE A 18 7.02 -40.10 -3.99
C PHE A 18 8.41 -39.63 -4.45
N HIS A 19 9.43 -40.29 -3.89
CA HIS A 19 10.75 -40.37 -4.50
C HIS A 19 10.59 -40.90 -5.93
N SER A 20 11.06 -40.16 -6.92
CA SER A 20 11.27 -40.69 -8.27
C SER A 20 12.74 -40.57 -8.67
N THR A 21 13.44 -41.68 -8.49
CA THR A 21 14.59 -42.04 -9.31
C THR A 21 14.08 -42.45 -10.69
N GLN A 22 14.13 -41.54 -11.67
CA GLN A 22 14.42 -41.93 -13.05
C GLN A 22 14.91 -40.74 -13.88
N ARG A 23 16.18 -40.88 -14.28
CA ARG A 23 16.94 -40.03 -15.20
C ARG A 23 16.48 -40.20 -16.66
N LEU A 24 16.71 -39.13 -17.42
CA LEU A 24 16.96 -39.06 -18.88
C LEU A 24 15.77 -39.17 -19.83
N SER A 25 15.39 -38.02 -20.42
CA SER A 25 15.28 -37.82 -21.88
C SER A 25 14.46 -36.56 -22.20
N GLY A 26 15.11 -35.46 -22.59
CA GLY A 26 14.41 -34.23 -23.00
C GLY A 26 15.32 -33.00 -23.17
N LYS A 27 16.57 -33.18 -23.60
CA LYS A 27 17.59 -32.12 -23.60
C LYS A 27 17.77 -31.35 -24.93
N LYS A 28 16.99 -31.62 -25.98
CA LYS A 28 17.27 -31.07 -27.34
C LYS A 28 16.31 -30.02 -27.89
N ARG A 29 15.22 -29.65 -27.20
CA ARG A 29 14.28 -28.61 -27.70
C ARG A 29 14.43 -27.21 -27.06
N ASN A 30 15.23 -27.06 -26.01
CA ASN A 30 15.39 -25.79 -25.29
C ASN A 30 16.61 -24.96 -25.74
N GLU A 31 17.63 -25.54 -26.38
CA GLU A 31 18.84 -24.78 -26.74
C GLU A 31 18.61 -23.73 -27.83
N HIS A 32 17.70 -23.97 -28.78
CA HIS A 32 17.43 -23.00 -29.85
C HIS A 32 16.63 -21.79 -29.35
N LEU A 33 15.65 -22.01 -28.47
CA LEU A 33 14.90 -20.93 -27.80
C LEU A 33 15.80 -20.14 -26.83
N LEU A 34 16.70 -20.83 -26.11
CA LEU A 34 17.73 -20.18 -25.29
C LEU A 34 18.73 -19.38 -26.15
N ASN A 35 19.12 -19.86 -27.34
CA ASN A 35 20.02 -19.14 -28.26
C ASN A 35 19.35 -17.91 -28.92
N LEU A 36 18.04 -17.97 -29.18
CA LEU A 36 17.25 -16.81 -29.63
C LEU A 36 17.09 -15.76 -28.52
N LEU A 37 16.81 -16.18 -27.29
CA LEU A 37 16.69 -15.28 -26.13
C LEU A 37 18.03 -14.65 -25.68
N THR A 38 19.17 -15.23 -26.07
CA THR A 38 20.51 -14.76 -25.71
C THR A 38 21.14 -13.81 -26.72
N THR A 39 20.55 -13.66 -27.90
CA THR A 39 20.99 -12.72 -28.96
C THR A 39 20.10 -11.49 -29.08
N MET A 40 18.98 -11.44 -28.36
CA MET A 40 18.10 -10.27 -28.35
C MET A 40 18.75 -9.08 -27.61
N PRO A 41 18.85 -7.90 -28.24
CA PRO A 41 19.42 -6.73 -27.60
C PRO A 41 18.57 -6.31 -26.38
N LEU A 42 19.26 -5.79 -25.37
CA LEU A 42 18.67 -5.17 -24.19
C LEU A 42 17.80 -3.97 -24.60
N GLU A 43 16.49 -4.12 -24.52
CA GLU A 43 15.59 -2.99 -24.72
C GLU A 43 15.66 -2.05 -23.50
N LYS A 44 16.14 -0.83 -23.73
CA LYS A 44 15.95 0.33 -22.84
C LYS A 44 14.48 0.77 -22.74
N SER A 45 13.55 0.01 -23.34
CA SER A 45 12.14 0.34 -23.61
C SER A 45 11.16 -0.67 -23.02
N HIS A 46 11.48 -1.36 -21.91
CA HIS A 46 10.55 -2.34 -21.32
C HIS A 46 9.15 -1.76 -21.05
N VAL A 47 9.08 -0.54 -20.50
CA VAL A 47 7.81 0.17 -20.25
C VAL A 47 7.11 0.54 -21.57
N ALA A 48 7.84 1.11 -22.54
CA ALA A 48 7.28 1.46 -23.85
C ALA A 48 6.78 0.23 -24.63
N ARG A 49 7.47 -0.93 -24.52
CA ARG A 49 7.03 -2.21 -25.07
C ARG A 49 5.75 -2.69 -24.40
N LEU A 50 5.69 -2.65 -23.07
CA LEU A 50 4.47 -2.98 -22.31
C LEU A 50 3.30 -2.07 -22.69
N GLN A 51 3.55 -0.77 -22.84
CA GLN A 51 2.55 0.20 -23.30
C GLN A 51 2.07 -0.10 -24.72
N SER A 52 2.99 -0.39 -25.65
CA SER A 52 2.65 -0.78 -27.03
C SER A 52 1.83 -2.07 -27.09
N GLU A 53 2.22 -3.09 -26.31
CA GLU A 53 1.45 -4.35 -26.21
C GLU A 53 0.04 -4.13 -25.66
N ARG A 54 -0.12 -3.20 -24.70
CA ARG A 54 -1.40 -2.83 -24.12
C ARG A 54 -2.27 -2.05 -25.11
N GLN A 55 -1.70 -1.07 -25.81
CA GLN A 55 -2.40 -0.29 -26.83
C GLN A 55 -2.90 -1.21 -27.95
N ALA A 56 -2.06 -2.13 -28.42
CA ALA A 56 -2.45 -3.14 -29.42
C ALA A 56 -3.65 -4.00 -28.94
N LYS A 57 -3.62 -4.46 -27.68
CA LYS A 57 -4.73 -5.24 -27.08
C LYS A 57 -6.03 -4.41 -26.92
N LYS A 58 -5.94 -3.11 -26.67
CA LYS A 58 -7.09 -2.21 -26.55
C LYS A 58 -7.80 -2.00 -27.88
N VAL A 59 -7.06 -1.83 -28.98
CA VAL A 59 -7.62 -1.59 -30.33
C VAL A 59 -8.40 -2.81 -30.85
N THR A 60 -8.01 -4.02 -30.44
CA THR A 60 -8.62 -5.28 -30.93
C THR A 60 -9.91 -5.71 -30.22
N LYS A 61 -10.29 -5.10 -29.09
CA LYS A 61 -11.48 -5.55 -28.32
C LYS A 61 -12.71 -4.73 -28.69
N VAL A 62 -13.67 -5.37 -29.35
CA VAL A 62 -15.04 -4.88 -29.45
C VAL A 62 -15.61 -4.78 -28.04
N LYS A 63 -16.03 -3.58 -27.65
CA LYS A 63 -16.58 -3.27 -26.33
C LYS A 63 -18.05 -3.70 -26.26
N TYR A 64 -18.34 -4.79 -25.55
CA TYR A 64 -19.69 -5.26 -25.26
C TYR A 64 -19.95 -5.24 -23.74
N PRO A 65 -21.20 -5.06 -23.27
CA PRO A 65 -21.52 -5.15 -21.85
C PRO A 65 -21.02 -6.48 -21.26
N PRO A 66 -20.22 -6.43 -20.18
CA PRO A 66 -19.51 -7.60 -19.68
C PRO A 66 -20.49 -8.62 -19.08
N GLY A 67 -20.15 -9.90 -19.23
CA GLY A 67 -20.91 -11.00 -18.63
C GLY A 67 -20.68 -11.16 -17.13
N THR A 68 -19.59 -10.59 -16.61
CA THR A 68 -19.25 -10.60 -15.19
C THR A 68 -18.93 -9.20 -14.70
N VAL A 69 -19.50 -8.85 -13.56
CA VAL A 69 -19.25 -7.58 -12.86
C VAL A 69 -19.25 -7.88 -11.37
N THR A 70 -18.13 -7.62 -10.73
CA THR A 70 -17.92 -7.92 -9.32
C THR A 70 -17.49 -6.66 -8.59
N LEU A 71 -18.18 -6.36 -7.49
CA LEU A 71 -17.74 -5.41 -6.47
C LEU A 71 -17.00 -6.19 -5.40
N GLN A 72 -15.81 -5.77 -5.03
CA GLN A 72 -15.04 -6.40 -3.97
C GLN A 72 -14.38 -5.35 -3.09
N VAL A 73 -14.53 -5.50 -1.78
CA VAL A 73 -13.89 -4.58 -0.83
C VAL A 73 -12.39 -4.83 -0.83
N LEU A 74 -11.63 -3.80 -1.22
CA LEU A 74 -10.17 -3.83 -1.18
C LEU A 74 -9.69 -3.58 0.25
N GLY A 75 -10.24 -2.56 0.91
CA GLY A 75 -9.97 -2.27 2.31
C GLY A 75 -11.24 -1.84 3.04
N SER A 76 -11.45 -2.44 4.22
CA SER A 76 -12.68 -2.30 5.00
C SER A 76 -12.75 -1.05 5.88
N GLY A 77 -11.65 -0.30 5.99
CA GLY A 77 -11.52 0.83 6.91
C GLY A 77 -10.91 0.47 8.27
N VAL A 78 -10.55 -0.79 8.52
CA VAL A 78 -9.75 -1.16 9.70
C VAL A 78 -8.35 -0.53 9.60
N ARG A 79 -7.68 -0.29 10.72
CA ARG A 79 -6.39 0.41 10.73
C ARG A 79 -5.34 -0.38 9.92
N GLY A 80 -4.80 0.24 8.89
CA GLY A 80 -3.90 -0.38 7.91
C GLY A 80 -4.58 -1.02 6.69
N ALA A 81 -5.91 -0.97 6.59
CA ALA A 81 -6.69 -1.32 5.41
C ALA A 81 -7.70 -0.19 5.11
N PRO A 82 -7.29 0.88 4.42
CA PRO A 82 -8.11 2.07 4.19
C PRO A 82 -9.38 1.74 3.41
N LYS A 83 -10.47 2.46 3.68
CA LYS A 83 -11.76 2.29 2.99
C LYS A 83 -11.53 2.39 1.48
N SER A 84 -11.76 1.29 0.76
CA SER A 84 -11.57 1.23 -0.68
C SER A 84 -12.37 0.09 -1.31
N LEU A 85 -12.94 0.34 -2.49
CA LEU A 85 -13.73 -0.62 -3.24
C LEU A 85 -13.10 -0.86 -4.62
N TYR A 86 -12.93 -2.13 -4.98
CA TYR A 86 -12.40 -2.54 -6.26
C TYR A 86 -13.51 -3.20 -7.09
N MET A 87 -13.86 -2.58 -8.22
CA MET A 87 -14.81 -3.14 -9.17
C MET A 87 -14.05 -3.69 -10.38
N PHE A 88 -14.36 -4.92 -10.79
CA PHE A 88 -13.72 -5.51 -11.95
C PHE A 88 -14.66 -6.35 -12.79
N THR A 89 -14.31 -6.42 -14.07
CA THR A 89 -14.98 -7.21 -15.10
C THR A 89 -13.95 -8.05 -15.86
N ASP A 90 -14.39 -8.79 -16.86
CA ASP A 90 -13.51 -9.47 -17.82
C ASP A 90 -12.65 -8.49 -18.67
N GLN A 91 -13.05 -7.21 -18.71
CA GLN A 91 -12.47 -6.20 -19.59
C GLN A 91 -11.83 -5.01 -18.86
N SER A 92 -12.45 -4.53 -17.78
CA SER A 92 -12.12 -3.25 -17.13
C SER A 92 -11.98 -3.41 -15.61
N CYS A 93 -11.23 -2.51 -14.98
CA CYS A 93 -11.10 -2.41 -13.53
C CYS A 93 -11.21 -0.95 -13.09
N TYR A 94 -11.91 -0.73 -11.98
CA TYR A 94 -12.23 0.57 -11.40
C TYR A 94 -11.90 0.53 -9.92
N LEU A 95 -11.43 1.65 -9.38
CA LEU A 95 -11.09 1.79 -7.97
C LEU A 95 -11.88 2.96 -7.38
N PHE A 96 -12.50 2.77 -6.22
CA PHE A 96 -13.12 3.85 -5.46
C PHE A 96 -12.31 4.06 -4.18
N ASN A 97 -11.78 5.28 -4.04
CA ASN A 97 -10.82 5.72 -3.02
C ASN A 97 -9.53 4.88 -2.96
N CYS A 98 -8.46 5.50 -2.45
CA CYS A 98 -7.20 4.86 -2.16
C CYS A 98 -6.41 5.61 -1.06
N GLY A 99 -6.76 5.37 0.21
CA GLY A 99 -5.98 5.87 1.34
C GLY A 99 -4.62 5.18 1.49
N GLU A 100 -3.83 5.62 2.47
CA GLU A 100 -2.53 5.00 2.79
C GLU A 100 -2.64 3.49 3.03
N GLY A 101 -1.75 2.70 2.42
CA GLY A 101 -1.70 1.24 2.54
C GLY A 101 -2.48 0.50 1.46
N SER A 102 -3.27 1.20 0.63
CA SER A 102 -4.06 0.59 -0.45
C SER A 102 -3.22 -0.23 -1.42
N GLN A 103 -2.02 0.25 -1.78
CA GLN A 103 -1.11 -0.48 -2.69
C GLN A 103 -0.58 -1.78 -2.07
N ARG A 104 -0.23 -1.75 -0.77
CA ARG A 104 0.28 -2.92 -0.04
C ARG A 104 -0.80 -3.99 0.07
N LEU A 105 -2.02 -3.57 0.39
CA LEU A 105 -3.18 -4.44 0.50
C LEU A 105 -3.56 -5.06 -0.84
N ALA A 106 -3.52 -4.27 -1.91
CA ALA A 106 -3.74 -4.75 -3.28
C ALA A 106 -2.70 -5.82 -3.67
N HIS A 107 -1.43 -5.62 -3.31
CA HIS A 107 -0.38 -6.61 -3.56
C HIS A 107 -0.59 -7.92 -2.77
N GLU A 108 -0.94 -7.83 -1.48
CA GLU A 108 -1.19 -8.99 -0.62
C GLU A 108 -2.30 -9.89 -1.18
N HIS A 109 -3.42 -9.28 -1.58
CA HIS A 109 -4.59 -9.99 -2.09
C HIS A 109 -4.59 -10.17 -3.61
N ARG A 110 -3.48 -9.86 -4.29
CA ARG A 110 -3.27 -10.08 -5.74
C ARG A 110 -4.25 -9.30 -6.63
N PHE A 111 -4.73 -8.15 -6.17
CA PHE A 111 -5.47 -7.21 -7.01
C PHE A 111 -4.56 -6.64 -8.09
N LYS A 112 -5.07 -6.63 -9.33
CA LYS A 112 -4.29 -6.22 -10.50
C LYS A 112 -4.40 -4.72 -10.74
N LEU A 113 -3.70 -3.90 -9.95
CA LEU A 113 -3.61 -2.44 -10.14
C LEU A 113 -3.20 -2.05 -11.57
N SER A 114 -2.43 -2.91 -12.23
CA SER A 114 -2.05 -2.86 -13.65
C SER A 114 -3.20 -2.68 -14.66
N LYS A 115 -4.46 -2.88 -14.25
CA LYS A 115 -5.67 -2.77 -15.09
C LYS A 115 -6.57 -1.59 -14.70
N VAL A 116 -6.22 -0.87 -13.64
CA VAL A 116 -7.00 0.27 -13.15
C VAL A 116 -6.70 1.47 -14.04
N GLU A 117 -7.75 2.02 -14.63
CA GLU A 117 -7.65 3.22 -15.49
C GLU A 117 -8.51 4.38 -14.97
N GLN A 118 -9.50 4.06 -14.14
CA GLN A 118 -10.47 4.98 -13.59
C GLN A 118 -10.45 4.86 -12.07
N ILE A 119 -10.18 5.96 -11.38
CA ILE A 119 -10.19 6.05 -9.92
C ILE A 119 -11.19 7.13 -9.51
N PHE A 120 -12.17 6.76 -8.68
CA PHE A 120 -13.25 7.64 -8.24
C PHE A 120 -13.08 7.97 -6.75
N PHE A 121 -13.07 9.25 -6.40
CA PHE A 121 -12.90 9.71 -5.02
C PHE A 121 -14.21 10.26 -4.48
N THR A 122 -14.67 9.72 -3.36
CA THR A 122 -15.89 10.19 -2.70
C THR A 122 -15.65 11.46 -1.87
N HIS A 123 -14.41 11.75 -1.50
CA HIS A 123 -14.05 12.95 -0.75
C HIS A 123 -12.54 13.26 -0.91
N THR A 124 -12.14 14.52 -0.77
CA THR A 124 -10.76 15.02 -0.89
C THR A 124 -10.04 15.07 0.47
N SER A 125 -10.17 14.00 1.28
CA SER A 125 -9.42 13.82 2.53
C SER A 125 -8.24 12.87 2.36
N TRP A 126 -7.25 12.97 3.24
CA TRP A 126 -6.10 12.09 3.24
C TRP A 126 -6.48 10.60 3.35
N GLY A 127 -7.53 10.31 4.12
CA GLY A 127 -8.07 8.94 4.24
C GLY A 127 -8.54 8.34 2.91
N ASN A 128 -8.85 9.17 1.93
CA ASN A 128 -9.36 8.77 0.62
C ASN A 128 -8.29 8.88 -0.48
N VAL A 129 -7.35 9.83 -0.39
CA VAL A 129 -6.36 10.11 -1.45
C VAL A 129 -4.91 9.78 -1.08
N GLY A 130 -4.61 9.51 0.20
CA GLY A 130 -3.22 9.43 0.70
C GLY A 130 -2.37 8.31 0.11
N GLY A 131 -2.98 7.27 -0.45
CA GLY A 131 -2.29 6.18 -1.16
C GLY A 131 -2.09 6.45 -2.66
N LEU A 132 -2.66 7.52 -3.21
CA LEU A 132 -2.56 7.87 -4.62
C LEU A 132 -1.11 8.08 -5.10
N PRO A 133 -0.21 8.76 -4.33
CA PRO A 133 1.20 8.89 -4.70
C PRO A 133 1.88 7.52 -4.91
N GLY A 134 1.73 6.60 -3.96
CA GLY A 134 2.32 5.25 -4.01
C GLY A 134 1.71 4.37 -5.11
N ILE A 135 0.37 4.39 -5.25
CA ILE A 135 -0.33 3.68 -6.33
C ILE A 135 0.14 4.18 -7.70
N SER A 136 0.34 5.49 -7.88
CA SER A 136 0.75 6.06 -9.17
C SER A 136 2.13 5.58 -9.60
N LEU A 137 3.09 5.50 -8.66
CA LEU A 137 4.41 4.91 -8.90
C LEU A 137 4.29 3.44 -9.30
N THR A 138 3.52 2.65 -8.56
CA THR A 138 3.29 1.23 -8.86
C THR A 138 2.62 1.02 -10.23
N ILE A 139 1.64 1.85 -10.58
CA ILE A 139 0.91 1.78 -11.86
C ILE A 139 1.84 2.13 -13.02
N GLN A 140 2.70 3.15 -12.86
CA GLN A 140 3.70 3.54 -13.85
C GLN A 140 4.69 2.40 -14.13
N ASP A 141 5.25 1.78 -13.09
CA ASP A 141 6.26 0.72 -13.22
C ASP A 141 5.72 -0.52 -13.95
N VAL A 142 4.41 -0.74 -13.89
CA VAL A 142 3.71 -1.82 -14.61
C VAL A 142 3.36 -1.43 -16.06
N GLY A 143 3.66 -0.20 -16.47
CA GLY A 143 3.53 0.31 -17.83
C GLY A 143 2.11 0.69 -18.22
N VAL A 144 1.30 1.17 -17.29
CA VAL A 144 0.01 1.81 -17.60
C VAL A 144 0.29 3.25 -18.09
N PRO A 145 -0.18 3.64 -19.29
CA PRO A 145 0.18 4.94 -19.88
C PRO A 145 -0.65 6.10 -19.31
N ASN A 146 -1.89 5.84 -18.89
CA ASN A 146 -2.79 6.87 -18.41
C ASN A 146 -3.76 6.37 -17.34
N ILE A 147 -4.02 7.22 -16.35
CA ILE A 147 -5.12 7.05 -15.38
C ILE A 147 -5.97 8.32 -15.37
N THR A 148 -7.25 8.17 -15.03
CA THR A 148 -8.18 9.28 -14.88
C THR A 148 -8.75 9.29 -13.47
N LEU A 149 -8.63 10.43 -12.82
CA LEU A 149 -9.10 10.67 -11.46
C LEU A 149 -10.40 11.46 -11.52
N HIS A 150 -11.43 10.91 -10.91
CA HIS A 150 -12.75 11.52 -10.83
C HIS A 150 -12.96 11.97 -9.39
N GLY A 151 -13.28 13.24 -9.19
CA GLY A 151 -13.53 13.76 -7.86
C GLY A 151 -13.76 15.26 -7.87
N ALA A 152 -13.78 15.85 -6.67
CA ALA A 152 -13.83 17.30 -6.52
C ALA A 152 -12.59 17.95 -7.19
N PRO A 153 -12.68 19.24 -7.57
CA PRO A 153 -11.54 19.95 -8.13
C PRO A 153 -10.39 20.02 -7.11
N GLY A 154 -9.15 20.02 -7.62
CA GLY A 154 -7.94 20.13 -6.79
C GLY A 154 -7.18 18.80 -6.57
N LEU A 155 -7.69 17.65 -7.03
CA LEU A 155 -6.94 16.37 -6.94
C LEU A 155 -5.57 16.44 -7.64
N GLY A 156 -5.45 17.23 -8.71
CA GLY A 156 -4.18 17.47 -9.41
C GLY A 156 -3.13 18.18 -8.56
N ASP A 157 -3.55 19.01 -7.60
CA ASP A 157 -2.65 19.75 -6.71
C ASP A 157 -1.79 18.81 -5.86
N LEU A 158 -2.27 17.59 -5.60
CA LEU A 158 -1.51 16.56 -4.90
C LEU A 158 -0.26 16.15 -5.69
N PHE A 159 -0.36 16.02 -7.01
CA PHE A 159 0.78 15.69 -7.87
C PHE A 159 1.70 16.90 -8.06
N VAL A 160 1.15 18.12 -8.06
CA VAL A 160 1.97 19.34 -8.04
C VAL A 160 2.80 19.39 -6.76
N ALA A 161 2.17 19.14 -5.60
CA ALA A 161 2.83 19.10 -4.31
C ALA A 161 3.87 17.97 -4.24
N ALA A 162 3.56 16.80 -4.80
CA ALA A 162 4.42 15.63 -4.82
C ALA A 162 5.55 15.71 -5.86
N SER A 163 5.48 16.63 -6.82
CA SER A 163 6.41 16.74 -7.96
C SER A 163 7.89 16.92 -7.57
N ARG A 164 8.16 17.35 -6.33
CA ARG A 164 9.53 17.48 -5.79
C ARG A 164 10.17 16.13 -5.43
N PHE A 165 9.35 15.12 -5.15
CA PHE A 165 9.81 13.80 -4.68
C PHE A 165 9.16 12.61 -5.38
N ILE A 166 8.28 12.85 -6.36
CA ILE A 166 7.69 11.83 -7.23
C ILE A 166 7.87 12.29 -8.66
N ILE A 167 8.34 11.37 -9.53
CA ILE A 167 8.33 11.60 -10.97
C ILE A 167 7.46 10.58 -11.67
N LEU A 168 6.46 11.10 -12.38
CA LEU A 168 5.67 10.36 -13.33
C LEU A 168 6.14 10.70 -14.75
N LYS A 169 7.02 9.89 -15.35
CA LYS A 169 7.54 10.06 -16.72
C LYS A 169 6.72 9.31 -17.75
N ASP A 170 6.23 8.13 -17.37
CA ASP A 170 5.58 7.17 -18.24
C ASP A 170 4.07 7.04 -17.95
N LEU A 171 3.54 7.86 -17.02
CA LEU A 171 2.15 7.88 -16.63
C LEU A 171 1.56 9.30 -16.76
N GLN A 172 0.53 9.44 -17.59
CA GLN A 172 -0.29 10.64 -17.66
C GLN A 172 -1.45 10.54 -16.66
N VAL A 173 -1.59 11.55 -15.80
CA VAL A 173 -2.71 11.66 -14.86
C VAL A 173 -3.70 12.69 -15.39
N ASN A 174 -4.91 12.24 -15.72
CA ASN A 174 -6.02 13.10 -16.11
C ASN A 174 -6.94 13.32 -14.92
N HIS A 175 -7.60 14.47 -14.86
CA HIS A 175 -8.58 14.82 -13.83
C HIS A 175 -9.92 15.18 -14.46
N ILE A 176 -11.00 14.71 -13.85
CA ILE A 176 -12.37 15.07 -14.17
C ILE A 176 -12.98 15.71 -12.92
N ASP A 177 -13.44 16.95 -13.07
CA ASP A 177 -14.25 17.62 -12.07
C ASP A 177 -15.66 17.00 -12.07
N ALA A 178 -15.89 16.16 -11.07
CA ALA A 178 -17.14 15.47 -10.84
C ALA A 178 -18.19 16.34 -10.12
N THR A 179 -17.89 17.61 -9.84
CA THR A 179 -18.85 18.59 -9.30
C THR A 179 -19.57 19.38 -10.39
N ASN A 180 -19.06 19.35 -11.63
CA ASN A 180 -19.72 19.98 -12.76
C ASN A 180 -21.01 19.20 -13.12
N PRO A 181 -22.19 19.85 -13.13
CA PRO A 181 -23.46 19.19 -13.45
C PRO A 181 -23.53 18.53 -14.83
N GLU A 182 -22.73 18.98 -15.79
CA GLU A 182 -22.66 18.39 -17.14
C GLU A 182 -21.74 17.16 -17.21
N SER A 183 -20.89 16.96 -16.21
CA SER A 183 -19.96 15.83 -16.15
C SER A 183 -20.72 14.55 -15.84
N THR A 184 -20.58 13.56 -16.72
CA THR A 184 -20.97 12.17 -16.47
C THR A 184 -19.89 11.24 -17.01
N PHE A 185 -19.79 10.02 -16.48
CA PHE A 185 -18.92 9.00 -17.02
C PHE A 185 -19.73 7.92 -17.70
N GLU A 186 -19.32 7.51 -18.90
CA GLU A 186 -19.95 6.42 -19.62
C GLU A 186 -18.89 5.62 -20.38
N ASP A 187 -18.94 4.30 -20.20
CA ASP A 187 -18.13 3.37 -20.97
C ASP A 187 -18.95 2.14 -21.39
N ALA A 188 -18.29 1.05 -21.79
CA ALA A 188 -18.97 -0.16 -22.24
C ALA A 188 -19.66 -0.97 -21.13
N VAL A 189 -19.31 -0.68 -19.87
CA VAL A 189 -19.79 -1.42 -18.69
C VAL A 189 -20.97 -0.69 -18.08
N MET A 190 -20.84 0.62 -17.88
CA MET A 190 -21.82 1.40 -17.13
C MET A 190 -21.86 2.88 -17.53
N LYS A 191 -22.99 3.50 -17.17
CA LYS A 191 -23.14 4.94 -17.05
C LYS A 191 -23.12 5.34 -15.57
N MET A 192 -22.37 6.37 -15.24
CA MET A 192 -22.18 6.87 -13.88
C MET A 192 -22.51 8.36 -13.80
N ASN A 193 -23.40 8.70 -12.87
CA ASN A 193 -23.75 10.09 -12.55
C ASN A 193 -23.06 10.50 -11.24
N TYR A 194 -22.51 11.71 -11.22
CA TYR A 194 -21.88 12.30 -10.05
C TYR A 194 -22.86 13.20 -9.31
N ILE A 195 -22.93 13.04 -7.99
CA ILE A 195 -23.82 13.82 -7.13
C ILE A 195 -22.94 14.56 -6.11
N PRO A 196 -22.65 15.85 -6.32
CA PRO A 196 -21.91 16.65 -5.36
C PRO A 196 -22.80 17.02 -4.16
N ILE A 197 -22.25 16.83 -2.96
CA ILE A 197 -22.91 17.09 -1.67
C ILE A 197 -22.02 18.07 -0.90
N MET A 198 -22.60 19.22 -0.56
CA MET A 198 -21.89 20.32 0.10
C MET A 198 -22.10 20.29 1.61
N PRO A 199 -21.15 20.80 2.41
CA PRO A 199 -21.36 20.99 3.85
C PRO A 199 -22.27 22.20 4.12
N ASP A 200 -22.96 22.18 5.26
CA ASP A 200 -23.75 23.31 5.76
C ASP A 200 -22.83 24.44 6.23
N GLU A 201 -22.95 25.62 5.61
CA GLU A 201 -22.09 26.78 5.91
C GLU A 201 -22.43 27.51 7.23
N THR A 202 -23.16 26.88 8.17
CA THR A 202 -23.65 27.54 9.40
C THR A 202 -22.55 27.87 10.42
N GLY A 203 -21.32 27.40 10.23
CA GLY A 203 -20.14 27.77 11.02
C GLY A 203 -19.26 28.81 10.33
N LYS A 204 -19.42 30.11 10.68
CA LYS A 204 -18.45 31.15 10.31
C LYS A 204 -17.06 30.79 10.84
N LEU A 205 -16.14 30.37 9.97
CA LEU A 205 -14.70 30.35 10.26
C LEU A 205 -14.10 31.74 10.01
N PRO A 206 -13.14 32.20 10.83
CA PRO A 206 -12.58 33.54 10.70
C PRO A 206 -11.82 33.67 9.38
N ARG A 207 -12.10 34.76 8.66
CA ARG A 207 -11.26 35.25 7.55
C ARG A 207 -9.85 35.47 8.10
N SER A 208 -8.92 34.57 7.77
CA SER A 208 -7.51 34.78 8.13
C SER A 208 -6.90 35.77 7.14
N ALA A 209 -6.43 36.90 7.69
CA ALA A 209 -5.69 37.92 6.99
C ALA A 209 -4.26 37.42 6.73
N THR A 210 -3.96 37.09 5.47
CA THR A 210 -2.74 37.44 4.72
C THR A 210 -2.73 36.67 3.39
N ASN A 211 -3.02 37.40 2.31
CA ASN A 211 -2.99 36.91 0.94
C ASN A 211 -1.59 37.07 0.36
N SER A 212 -0.69 36.16 0.70
CA SER A 212 0.63 36.11 0.05
C SER A 212 0.77 34.77 -0.70
N PRO A 213 1.19 34.77 -1.98
CA PRO A 213 1.47 33.55 -2.73
C PRO A 213 2.60 32.76 -2.05
N ILE A 214 2.56 31.43 -2.14
CA ILE A 214 3.68 30.58 -1.73
C ILE A 214 4.69 30.62 -2.88
N GLU A 215 5.56 31.61 -2.86
CA GLU A 215 6.73 31.66 -3.72
C GLU A 215 7.89 30.99 -2.99
N GLU A 216 8.18 29.75 -3.35
CA GLU A 216 9.44 29.09 -2.97
C GLU A 216 10.22 28.76 -4.26
N GLU A 217 11.43 29.28 -4.37
CA GLU A 217 12.36 28.89 -5.43
C GLU A 217 12.76 27.42 -5.25
N ASP A 218 12.41 26.57 -6.22
CA ASP A 218 12.90 25.20 -6.26
C ASP A 218 14.24 25.17 -7.01
N VAL A 219 15.32 25.18 -6.22
CA VAL A 219 16.69 25.04 -6.70
C VAL A 219 17.17 23.58 -6.68
N THR A 220 16.29 22.63 -6.37
CA THR A 220 16.63 21.24 -6.02
C THR A 220 16.02 20.22 -6.98
N ASN A 221 16.83 19.72 -7.91
CA ASN A 221 16.43 18.62 -8.79
C ASN A 221 16.85 17.26 -8.18
N TYR A 222 16.03 16.71 -7.28
CA TYR A 222 16.27 15.44 -6.58
C TYR A 222 16.57 14.25 -7.52
N TYR A 223 16.10 14.32 -8.76
CA TYR A 223 16.20 13.26 -9.76
C TYR A 223 16.85 13.71 -11.08
N SER A 224 17.76 14.68 -11.03
CA SER A 224 18.52 15.16 -12.21
C SER A 224 19.08 14.03 -13.07
N ARG A 225 19.62 12.98 -12.42
CA ARG A 225 20.16 11.78 -13.08
C ARG A 225 19.14 11.01 -13.90
N GLU A 226 17.89 10.98 -13.48
CA GLU A 226 16.87 10.22 -14.18
C GLU A 226 16.17 10.99 -15.30
N LYS A 227 16.41 12.31 -15.41
CA LYS A 227 15.94 13.17 -16.50
C LYS A 227 16.85 13.15 -17.73
N GLY A 228 17.96 12.41 -17.68
CA GLY A 228 18.74 12.05 -18.86
C GLY A 228 19.94 12.94 -19.20
N ASN A 229 20.20 14.04 -18.47
CA ASN A 229 21.37 14.87 -18.72
C ASN A 229 21.90 15.52 -17.42
N PRO A 230 23.16 15.28 -17.00
CA PRO A 230 23.75 15.89 -15.80
C PRO A 230 24.01 17.41 -15.95
N GLU A 231 24.14 17.90 -17.18
CA GLU A 231 24.42 19.32 -17.49
C GLU A 231 23.14 20.15 -17.73
N ASP A 232 21.97 19.51 -17.89
CA ASP A 232 20.68 20.19 -17.82
C ASP A 232 20.34 20.43 -16.34
N VAL A 233 21.08 21.32 -15.68
CA VAL A 233 20.56 22.03 -14.52
C VAL A 233 19.43 22.89 -15.08
N PRO A 234 18.14 22.58 -14.83
CA PRO A 234 17.12 23.56 -15.17
C PRO A 234 17.45 24.77 -14.29
N ALA A 235 17.65 25.94 -14.90
CA ALA A 235 17.66 27.21 -14.17
C ALA A 235 16.50 27.17 -13.16
N ALA A 236 16.77 27.55 -11.90
CA ALA A 236 15.81 27.49 -10.78
C ALA A 236 14.38 27.72 -11.28
N LYS A 237 13.59 26.64 -11.42
CA LYS A 237 12.23 26.80 -11.89
C LYS A 237 11.47 27.37 -10.71
N ARG A 238 11.12 28.66 -10.79
CA ARG A 238 10.13 29.27 -9.90
C ARG A 238 8.81 28.55 -10.14
N THR A 239 8.52 27.54 -9.33
CA THR A 239 7.21 26.90 -9.30
C THR A 239 6.28 27.82 -8.52
N ARG A 240 5.66 28.75 -9.24
CA ARG A 240 4.62 29.62 -8.66
C ARG A 240 3.35 28.80 -8.54
N VAL A 241 3.00 28.39 -7.32
CA VAL A 241 1.65 27.93 -7.04
C VAL A 241 0.82 29.19 -6.79
N GLU A 242 0.07 29.62 -7.81
CA GLU A 242 -0.94 30.66 -7.60
C GLU A 242 -1.94 30.13 -6.59
N LYS A 243 -2.19 30.89 -5.50
CA LYS A 243 -3.30 30.58 -4.61
C LYS A 243 -4.55 30.64 -5.49
N ASN A 244 -5.25 29.52 -5.65
CA ASN A 244 -6.70 29.63 -5.77
C ASN A 244 -7.12 30.42 -4.52
N GLY A 245 -7.73 31.60 -4.70
CA GLY A 245 -8.38 32.34 -3.62
C GLY A 245 -9.31 31.40 -2.85
N ASP A 246 -9.72 31.76 -1.62
CA ASP A 246 -10.65 31.02 -0.75
C ASP A 246 -11.15 29.72 -1.39
N MET A 247 -10.61 28.55 -0.98
CA MET A 247 -10.87 27.24 -1.57
C MET A 247 -12.21 27.24 -2.29
N ASN A 248 -12.21 27.07 -3.61
CA ASN A 248 -13.44 26.95 -4.39
C ASN A 248 -14.40 26.06 -3.58
N PRO A 249 -15.59 26.53 -3.18
CA PRO A 249 -16.47 25.76 -2.30
C PRO A 249 -16.68 24.32 -2.80
N SER A 250 -16.67 24.10 -4.12
CA SER A 250 -16.79 22.78 -4.72
C SER A 250 -15.62 21.84 -4.44
N SER A 251 -14.42 22.32 -4.08
CA SER A 251 -13.28 21.48 -3.66
C SER A 251 -13.54 20.75 -2.33
N LYS A 252 -14.54 21.20 -1.57
CA LYS A 252 -15.03 20.55 -0.35
C LYS A 252 -16.22 19.61 -0.60
N ALA A 253 -16.68 19.46 -1.84
CA ALA A 253 -17.81 18.58 -2.10
C ALA A 253 -17.45 17.12 -1.78
N ALA A 254 -18.32 16.46 -1.02
CA ALA A 254 -18.40 15.01 -1.03
C ALA A 254 -19.12 14.55 -2.30
N LEU A 255 -18.79 13.37 -2.82
CA LEU A 255 -19.35 12.85 -4.06
C LEU A 255 -20.01 11.50 -3.81
N ALA A 256 -21.27 11.40 -4.21
CA ALA A 256 -21.95 10.15 -4.42
C ALA A 256 -21.96 9.77 -5.91
N TYR A 257 -21.89 8.47 -6.18
CA TYR A 257 -21.83 7.91 -7.53
C TYR A 257 -23.01 6.99 -7.75
N ILE A 258 -23.89 7.31 -8.69
CA ILE A 258 -25.00 6.44 -9.12
C ILE A 258 -24.53 5.68 -10.36
N CYS A 259 -24.32 4.38 -10.23
CA CYS A 259 -23.73 3.53 -11.25
C CYS A 259 -24.79 2.60 -11.86
N ARG A 260 -25.09 2.77 -13.16
CA ARG A 260 -26.08 1.98 -13.90
C ARG A 260 -25.36 1.10 -14.93
N LEU A 261 -25.39 -0.21 -14.73
CA LEU A 261 -24.80 -1.13 -15.71
C LEU A 261 -25.62 -1.12 -17.01
N HIS A 262 -24.95 -1.25 -18.16
CA HIS A 262 -25.66 -1.34 -19.44
C HIS A 262 -26.41 -2.67 -19.56
N PRO A 263 -27.65 -2.68 -20.09
CA PRO A 263 -28.43 -3.90 -20.25
C PRO A 263 -27.76 -4.91 -21.18
N LYS A 264 -28.05 -6.19 -20.97
CA LYS A 264 -27.52 -7.28 -21.79
C LYS A 264 -28.64 -8.25 -22.14
N GLN A 265 -28.70 -8.62 -23.41
CA GLN A 265 -29.62 -9.64 -23.89
C GLN A 265 -29.27 -11.02 -23.31
N GLY A 266 -30.30 -11.81 -23.08
CA GLY A 266 -30.21 -13.19 -22.63
C GLY A 266 -29.32 -14.04 -23.54
N MET A 267 -28.58 -14.97 -22.93
CA MET A 267 -27.76 -15.90 -23.68
C MET A 267 -28.63 -16.98 -24.32
N LEU A 268 -28.34 -17.31 -25.57
CA LEU A 268 -29.00 -18.40 -26.27
C LEU A 268 -28.67 -19.74 -25.57
N MET A 269 -29.69 -20.46 -25.15
CA MET A 269 -29.60 -21.77 -24.54
C MET A 269 -29.58 -22.83 -25.64
N ALA A 270 -28.37 -23.26 -26.02
CA ALA A 270 -28.18 -24.20 -27.13
C ALA A 270 -28.95 -25.53 -26.92
N GLU A 271 -29.05 -26.00 -25.66
CA GLU A 271 -29.81 -27.19 -25.29
C GLU A 271 -31.30 -27.03 -25.62
N LYS A 272 -31.91 -25.90 -25.21
CA LYS A 272 -33.30 -25.59 -25.55
C LYS A 272 -33.51 -25.42 -27.05
N CYS A 273 -32.55 -24.83 -27.77
CA CYS A 273 -32.64 -24.75 -29.24
C CYS A 273 -32.74 -26.16 -29.86
N VAL A 274 -31.96 -27.12 -29.36
CA VAL A 274 -32.02 -28.52 -29.78
C VAL A 274 -33.35 -29.18 -29.41
N GLU A 275 -33.84 -28.98 -28.18
CA GLU A 275 -35.16 -29.50 -27.74
C GLU A 275 -36.31 -28.98 -28.60
N PHE A 276 -36.23 -27.73 -29.04
CA PHE A 276 -37.24 -27.12 -29.90
C PHE A 276 -37.09 -27.50 -31.38
N GLY A 277 -36.03 -28.24 -31.75
CA GLY A 277 -35.76 -28.70 -33.11
C GLY A 277 -35.11 -27.66 -34.02
N VAL A 278 -34.45 -26.64 -33.44
CA VAL A 278 -33.76 -25.59 -34.19
C VAL A 278 -32.41 -26.12 -34.68
N PRO A 279 -32.15 -26.15 -36.00
CA PRO A 279 -30.86 -26.59 -36.51
C PRO A 279 -29.77 -25.53 -36.24
N PRO A 280 -28.52 -25.94 -35.94
CA PRO A 280 -27.41 -25.01 -35.77
C PRO A 280 -27.14 -24.25 -37.08
N GLY A 281 -26.98 -22.93 -36.99
CA GLY A 281 -26.76 -22.08 -38.17
C GLY A 281 -27.32 -20.67 -38.00
N PRO A 282 -27.66 -19.96 -39.10
CA PRO A 282 -28.15 -18.59 -39.07
C PRO A 282 -29.38 -18.35 -38.16
N LEU A 283 -30.22 -19.37 -37.98
CA LEU A 283 -31.39 -19.34 -37.10
C LEU A 283 -31.02 -19.11 -35.62
N TYR A 284 -29.86 -19.61 -35.18
CA TYR A 284 -29.36 -19.31 -33.83
C TYR A 284 -29.02 -17.82 -33.69
N GLY A 285 -28.50 -17.20 -34.77
CA GLY A 285 -28.22 -15.77 -34.81
C GLY A 285 -29.49 -14.93 -34.69
N GLN A 286 -30.57 -15.32 -35.38
CA GLN A 286 -31.87 -14.66 -35.33
C GLN A 286 -32.50 -14.77 -33.92
N LEU A 287 -32.55 -15.98 -33.37
CA LEU A 287 -33.03 -16.20 -32.00
C LEU A 287 -32.20 -15.44 -30.97
N LYS A 288 -30.87 -15.44 -31.11
CA LYS A 288 -29.97 -14.67 -30.24
C LYS A 288 -30.23 -13.17 -30.34
N ALA A 289 -30.53 -12.65 -31.53
CA ALA A 289 -30.92 -11.26 -31.77
C ALA A 289 -32.33 -10.91 -31.27
N GLY A 290 -33.05 -11.86 -30.66
CA GLY A 290 -34.40 -11.67 -30.14
C GLY A 290 -35.51 -11.81 -31.18
N GLN A 291 -35.21 -12.38 -32.35
CA GLN A 291 -36.18 -12.61 -33.41
C GLN A 291 -36.77 -14.01 -33.30
N ASP A 292 -38.09 -14.11 -33.32
CA ASP A 292 -38.79 -15.39 -33.39
C ASP A 292 -38.61 -16.01 -34.78
N ILE A 293 -38.49 -17.33 -34.82
CA ILE A 293 -38.28 -18.07 -36.07
C ILE A 293 -39.41 -19.08 -36.30
N THR A 294 -39.73 -19.34 -37.56
CA THR A 294 -40.62 -20.43 -37.95
C THR A 294 -39.79 -21.54 -38.60
N LEU A 295 -39.87 -22.74 -38.02
CA LEU A 295 -39.17 -23.92 -38.52
C LEU A 295 -39.88 -24.48 -39.78
N PRO A 296 -39.19 -25.28 -40.62
CA PRO A 296 -39.79 -25.86 -41.83
C PRO A 296 -41.03 -26.75 -41.58
N ASN A 297 -41.21 -27.25 -40.35
CA ASN A 297 -42.38 -28.01 -39.92
C ASN A 297 -43.58 -27.12 -39.50
N GLY A 298 -43.47 -25.80 -39.67
CA GLY A 298 -44.50 -24.81 -39.31
C GLY A 298 -44.51 -24.39 -37.83
N LYS A 299 -43.64 -24.96 -36.98
CA LYS A 299 -43.55 -24.60 -35.56
C LYS A 299 -42.81 -23.27 -35.38
N THR A 300 -43.43 -22.30 -34.71
CA THR A 300 -42.75 -21.07 -34.28
C THR A 300 -42.01 -21.32 -32.98
N VAL A 301 -40.75 -20.91 -32.94
CA VAL A 301 -39.91 -20.92 -31.73
C VAL A 301 -39.67 -19.47 -31.33
N LEU A 302 -40.17 -19.10 -30.15
CA LEU A 302 -39.99 -17.75 -29.64
C LEU A 302 -38.57 -17.57 -29.11
N ALA A 303 -37.97 -16.42 -29.35
CA ALA A 303 -36.64 -16.10 -28.83
C ALA A 303 -36.62 -16.07 -27.28
N SER A 304 -37.76 -15.82 -26.63
CA SER A 304 -37.91 -15.92 -25.17
C SER A 304 -37.82 -17.35 -24.65
N ASP A 305 -38.22 -18.35 -25.43
CA ASP A 305 -38.30 -19.74 -24.96
C ASP A 305 -36.91 -20.38 -24.87
N VAL A 306 -36.01 -19.94 -25.76
CA VAL A 306 -34.67 -20.52 -25.98
C VAL A 306 -33.53 -19.59 -25.55
N ARG A 307 -33.82 -18.47 -24.89
CA ARG A 307 -32.81 -17.60 -24.26
C ARG A 307 -32.97 -17.60 -22.75
N SER A 308 -31.90 -17.26 -22.04
CA SER A 308 -32.02 -16.82 -20.64
C SER A 308 -32.78 -15.50 -20.57
N PRO A 309 -33.30 -15.09 -19.39
CA PRO A 309 -33.82 -13.74 -19.20
C PRO A 309 -32.78 -12.68 -19.57
N ASP A 310 -33.25 -11.54 -20.06
CA ASP A 310 -32.43 -10.35 -20.27
C ASP A 310 -31.96 -9.82 -18.91
N ASP A 311 -30.74 -9.30 -18.86
CA ASP A 311 -30.20 -8.59 -17.71
C ASP A 311 -30.43 -7.09 -17.94
N PRO A 312 -31.33 -6.46 -17.17
CA PRO A 312 -31.69 -5.07 -17.43
C PRO A 312 -30.60 -4.07 -17.03
N GLY A 313 -29.53 -4.52 -16.37
CA GLY A 313 -28.48 -3.64 -15.84
C GLY A 313 -28.77 -3.23 -14.40
N PRO A 314 -28.26 -3.96 -13.39
CA PRO A 314 -28.46 -3.57 -12.01
C PRO A 314 -27.79 -2.23 -11.70
N VAL A 315 -28.37 -1.52 -10.75
CA VAL A 315 -27.88 -0.25 -10.23
C VAL A 315 -27.14 -0.50 -8.92
N PHE A 316 -26.01 0.17 -8.74
CA PHE A 316 -25.39 0.30 -7.43
C PHE A 316 -25.01 1.76 -7.17
N VAL A 317 -24.94 2.14 -5.89
CA VAL A 317 -24.58 3.50 -5.50
C VAL A 317 -23.40 3.45 -4.55
N VAL A 318 -22.45 4.37 -4.70
CA VAL A 318 -21.36 4.59 -3.73
C VAL A 318 -21.58 5.95 -3.09
N VAL A 319 -21.60 6.01 -1.75
CA VAL A 319 -21.90 7.23 -1.00
C VAL A 319 -20.92 7.47 0.14
N GLU A 320 -20.66 8.74 0.46
CA GLU A 320 -19.96 9.16 1.67
C GLU A 320 -20.60 10.44 2.21
N CYS A 321 -20.96 10.43 3.50
CA CYS A 321 -21.25 11.63 4.30
C CYS A 321 -20.05 11.82 5.24
N PRO A 322 -19.11 12.75 4.97
CA PRO A 322 -17.83 12.80 5.68
C PRO A 322 -17.94 13.10 7.17
N ASP A 323 -18.75 14.10 7.52
CA ASP A 323 -18.99 14.57 8.88
C ASP A 323 -20.43 15.09 9.03
N GLU A 324 -20.82 15.50 10.24
CA GLU A 324 -22.19 15.96 10.54
C GLU A 324 -22.59 17.20 9.73
N SER A 325 -21.65 18.02 9.28
CA SER A 325 -21.96 19.21 8.47
C SER A 325 -22.52 18.88 7.09
N TYR A 326 -22.33 17.65 6.59
CA TYR A 326 -22.89 17.22 5.30
C TYR A 326 -24.26 16.56 5.43
N LEU A 327 -24.68 16.21 6.65
CA LEU A 327 -25.76 15.25 6.88
C LEU A 327 -27.09 15.72 6.31
N ASP A 328 -27.45 16.99 6.52
CA ASP A 328 -28.75 17.52 6.10
C ASP A 328 -28.86 17.64 4.58
N ASN A 329 -27.79 18.12 3.92
CA ASN A 329 -27.71 18.15 2.46
C ASN A 329 -27.67 16.73 1.87
N PHE A 330 -26.99 15.79 2.53
CA PHE A 330 -26.90 14.41 2.08
C PHE A 330 -28.26 13.71 2.06
N VAL A 331 -29.00 13.73 3.18
CA VAL A 331 -30.28 12.99 3.29
C VAL A 331 -31.40 13.65 2.50
N SER A 332 -31.30 14.95 2.22
CA SER A 332 -32.28 15.71 1.45
C SER A 332 -32.04 15.69 -0.06
N GLU A 333 -30.85 15.23 -0.52
CA GLU A 333 -30.43 15.25 -1.92
C GLU A 333 -31.46 14.58 -2.87
N PRO A 334 -32.12 15.35 -3.75
CA PRO A 334 -33.21 14.87 -4.60
C PRO A 334 -32.84 13.67 -5.48
N GLN A 335 -31.62 13.62 -6.03
CA GLN A 335 -31.23 12.53 -6.94
C GLN A 335 -31.06 11.20 -6.20
N LEU A 336 -30.55 11.23 -4.97
CA LEU A 336 -30.44 10.04 -4.11
C LEU A 336 -31.83 9.60 -3.63
N ARG A 337 -32.70 10.54 -3.26
CA ARG A 337 -34.07 10.24 -2.85
C ARG A 337 -34.90 9.61 -3.96
N LYS A 338 -34.70 10.00 -5.23
CA LYS A 338 -35.40 9.39 -6.39
C LYS A 338 -35.11 7.91 -6.60
N LEU A 339 -34.06 7.35 -5.97
CA LEU A 339 -33.73 5.93 -6.02
C LEU A 339 -34.49 5.08 -4.99
N GLN A 340 -35.24 5.72 -4.09
CA GLN A 340 -35.94 5.07 -2.99
C GLN A 340 -37.35 4.64 -3.43
N ARG A 341 -37.77 3.42 -3.05
CA ARG A 341 -39.10 2.89 -3.34
C ARG A 341 -40.22 3.80 -2.84
N ARG A 342 -40.06 4.34 -1.62
CA ARG A 342 -41.03 5.27 -1.02
C ARG A 342 -41.25 6.55 -1.82
N ASN A 343 -40.31 6.91 -2.69
CA ASN A 343 -40.37 8.11 -3.54
C ASN A 343 -40.72 7.76 -5.01
N GLY A 344 -41.22 6.55 -5.28
CA GLY A 344 -41.73 6.14 -6.59
C GLY A 344 -40.72 5.49 -7.53
N ALA A 345 -39.54 5.09 -7.06
CA ALA A 345 -38.54 4.39 -7.87
C ALA A 345 -39.06 3.05 -8.42
N THR A 346 -38.84 2.79 -9.71
CA THR A 346 -39.14 1.48 -10.30
C THR A 346 -38.12 0.43 -9.84
N GLU A 347 -38.39 -0.85 -10.10
CA GLU A 347 -37.44 -1.92 -9.73
C GLU A 347 -36.09 -1.79 -10.44
N LEU A 348 -36.10 -1.22 -11.63
CA LEU A 348 -34.90 -0.95 -12.44
C LEU A 348 -34.13 0.28 -11.94
N ASP A 349 -34.80 1.20 -11.24
CA ASP A 349 -34.19 2.40 -10.69
C ASP A 349 -33.55 2.15 -9.32
N CYS A 350 -34.14 1.26 -8.54
CA CYS A 350 -33.68 0.92 -7.20
C CYS A 350 -32.31 0.24 -7.21
N PRO A 351 -31.35 0.70 -6.39
CA PRO A 351 -30.06 0.06 -6.27
C PRO A 351 -30.18 -1.32 -5.63
N LYS A 352 -29.53 -2.31 -6.24
CA LYS A 352 -29.34 -3.63 -5.62
C LYS A 352 -28.25 -3.61 -4.54
N VAL A 353 -27.32 -2.66 -4.64
CA VAL A 353 -26.26 -2.45 -3.65
C VAL A 353 -26.06 -0.95 -3.38
N VAL A 354 -25.96 -0.57 -2.12
CA VAL A 354 -25.50 0.75 -1.68
C VAL A 354 -24.23 0.56 -0.86
N VAL A 355 -23.12 1.14 -1.33
CA VAL A 355 -21.81 1.06 -0.66
C VAL A 355 -21.58 2.35 0.11
N HIS A 356 -21.45 2.23 1.43
CA HIS A 356 -21.31 3.35 2.35
C HIS A 356 -19.86 3.48 2.81
N PHE A 357 -19.21 4.58 2.45
CA PHE A 357 -17.94 5.02 3.00
C PHE A 357 -18.14 5.95 4.22
N THR A 358 -19.37 6.32 4.54
CA THR A 358 -19.75 7.17 5.68
C THR A 358 -19.27 6.59 7.02
N PRO A 359 -18.65 7.40 7.92
CA PRO A 359 -18.31 6.98 9.28
C PRO A 359 -19.50 6.40 10.05
N ILE A 360 -19.28 5.34 10.83
CA ILE A 360 -20.35 4.58 11.49
C ILE A 360 -21.18 5.45 12.47
N GLU A 361 -20.56 6.45 13.09
CA GLU A 361 -21.20 7.37 14.01
C GLU A 361 -22.33 8.13 13.32
N LEU A 362 -22.11 8.52 12.07
CA LEU A 362 -23.13 9.17 11.24
C LEU A 362 -24.12 8.20 10.64
N THR A 363 -23.71 6.98 10.31
CA THR A 363 -24.67 6.01 9.78
C THR A 363 -25.72 5.64 10.83
N ARG A 364 -25.39 5.72 12.13
CA ARG A 364 -26.35 5.56 13.24
C ARG A 364 -27.22 6.79 13.50
N HIS A 365 -26.90 7.94 12.92
CA HIS A 365 -27.70 9.13 13.12
C HIS A 365 -29.14 8.89 12.61
N PRO A 366 -30.19 9.28 13.36
CA PRO A 366 -31.59 9.01 13.00
C PRO A 366 -31.96 9.43 11.57
N LYS A 367 -31.53 10.63 11.14
CA LYS A 367 -31.73 11.13 9.77
C LYS A 367 -31.13 10.21 8.70
N TYR A 368 -29.94 9.66 8.96
CA TYR A 368 -29.27 8.76 8.02
C TYR A 368 -29.96 7.39 7.96
N GLN A 369 -30.34 6.84 9.11
CA GLN A 369 -31.12 5.61 9.22
C GLN A 369 -32.47 5.72 8.50
N GLU A 370 -33.18 6.83 8.65
CA GLU A 370 -34.42 7.10 7.93
C GLU A 370 -34.20 7.21 6.41
N TRP A 371 -33.10 7.82 5.98
CA TRP A 371 -32.73 7.86 4.57
C TRP A 371 -32.44 6.45 4.03
N MET A 372 -31.66 5.65 4.77
CA MET A 372 -31.29 4.29 4.41
C MET A 372 -32.51 3.35 4.36
N GLY A 373 -33.44 3.48 5.30
CA GLY A 373 -34.70 2.73 5.31
C GLY A 373 -35.67 3.06 4.16
N GLY A 374 -35.35 4.03 3.30
CA GLY A 374 -36.16 4.36 2.12
C GLY A 374 -35.90 3.45 0.90
N PHE A 375 -34.79 2.71 0.87
CA PHE A 375 -34.44 1.81 -0.23
C PHE A 375 -35.27 0.52 -0.21
N ASP A 376 -35.15 -0.28 -1.27
CA ASP A 376 -35.88 -1.54 -1.38
C ASP A 376 -35.44 -2.53 -0.29
N ALA A 377 -36.34 -3.40 0.19
CA ALA A 377 -36.03 -4.34 1.28
C ALA A 377 -34.97 -5.39 0.88
N ASP A 378 -34.80 -5.62 -0.43
CA ASP A 378 -33.78 -6.51 -0.98
C ASP A 378 -32.45 -5.82 -1.31
N ALA A 379 -32.35 -4.51 -1.09
CA ALA A 379 -31.12 -3.75 -1.28
C ALA A 379 -30.05 -4.15 -0.25
N CYS A 380 -28.84 -4.42 -0.73
CA CYS A 380 -27.71 -4.72 0.13
C CYS A 380 -26.93 -3.45 0.47
N HIS A 381 -26.90 -3.06 1.73
CA HIS A 381 -26.12 -1.95 2.26
C HIS A 381 -24.75 -2.44 2.71
N MET A 382 -23.74 -2.25 1.88
CA MET A 382 -22.34 -2.58 2.17
C MET A 382 -21.70 -1.46 2.99
N MET A 383 -21.52 -1.69 4.29
CA MET A 383 -20.95 -0.72 5.23
C MET A 383 -19.43 -0.88 5.30
N LEU A 384 -18.68 0.17 4.92
CA LEU A 384 -17.23 0.25 5.08
C LEU A 384 -16.90 1.24 6.20
N GLY A 385 -16.10 0.81 7.16
CA GLY A 385 -15.71 1.60 8.32
C GLY A 385 -16.51 1.26 9.57
N PHE A 386 -15.82 0.56 10.49
CA PHE A 386 -16.18 0.30 11.90
C PHE A 386 -17.44 -0.57 12.20
N THR A 387 -17.45 -1.30 13.33
CA THR A 387 -18.52 -2.30 13.65
C THR A 387 -19.79 -1.65 14.19
N LYS A 388 -20.90 -2.42 14.22
CA LYS A 388 -22.21 -2.03 14.77
C LYS A 388 -22.23 -1.61 16.24
N ASP A 389 -21.19 -1.92 17.02
CA ASP A 389 -21.16 -1.61 18.46
C ASP A 389 -20.52 -0.25 18.78
N GLY A 390 -19.77 0.35 17.85
CA GLY A 390 -19.21 1.71 17.99
C GLY A 390 -17.77 1.70 18.51
N GLU A 391 -17.26 0.50 18.75
CA GLU A 391 -15.84 0.25 18.90
C GLU A 391 -15.14 0.31 17.55
N GLU A 392 -13.91 0.84 17.50
CA GLU A 392 -13.08 0.72 16.31
C GLU A 392 -12.96 -0.77 15.96
N ARG A 393 -13.44 -1.18 14.77
CA ARG A 393 -13.34 -2.55 14.27
C ARG A 393 -11.89 -3.02 14.34
N ARG A 394 -11.69 -3.98 15.23
CA ARG A 394 -10.43 -4.63 15.52
C ARG A 394 -10.15 -5.72 14.48
N GLY A 395 -9.86 -5.29 13.25
CA GLY A 395 -9.37 -6.18 12.19
C GLY A 395 -7.84 -6.24 12.18
N PHE A 396 -7.27 -7.37 11.77
CA PHE A 396 -5.81 -7.55 11.73
C PHE A 396 -5.11 -6.77 10.58
N GLY A 397 -5.88 -6.28 9.61
CA GLY A 397 -5.42 -5.42 8.51
C GLY A 397 -4.58 -6.11 7.43
N SER A 398 -3.58 -6.90 7.81
CA SER A 398 -2.70 -7.66 6.90
C SER A 398 -2.41 -9.06 7.47
N LEU A 399 -2.80 -10.10 6.74
CA LEU A 399 -2.57 -11.49 7.12
C LEU A 399 -1.07 -11.82 7.12
N ALA A 400 -0.36 -11.29 6.12
CA ALA A 400 1.07 -11.53 5.94
C ALA A 400 1.91 -11.03 7.13
N VAL A 401 1.56 -9.87 7.69
CA VAL A 401 2.22 -9.30 8.87
C VAL A 401 2.06 -10.21 10.08
N HIS A 402 0.83 -10.67 10.36
CA HIS A 402 0.59 -11.57 11.49
C HIS A 402 1.28 -12.93 11.31
N ARG A 403 1.28 -13.49 10.10
CA ARG A 403 1.99 -14.76 9.83
C ARG A 403 3.47 -14.65 10.19
N ILE A 404 4.17 -13.64 9.67
CA ILE A 404 5.60 -13.46 9.96
C ILE A 404 5.82 -13.18 11.44
N GLN A 405 4.98 -12.36 12.08
CA GLN A 405 5.15 -12.08 13.51
C GLN A 405 5.04 -13.36 14.36
N HIS A 406 4.09 -14.25 14.09
CA HIS A 406 3.96 -15.51 14.84
C HIS A 406 5.15 -16.45 14.62
N GLN A 407 5.76 -16.41 13.43
CA GLN A 407 6.97 -17.19 13.14
C GLN A 407 8.17 -16.61 13.91
N LEU A 408 8.40 -15.29 13.83
CA LEU A 408 9.50 -14.62 14.54
C LEU A 408 9.35 -14.68 16.07
N HIS A 409 8.12 -14.69 16.60
CA HIS A 409 7.82 -14.86 18.02
C HIS A 409 8.43 -16.15 18.61
N LEU A 410 8.62 -17.19 17.78
CA LEU A 410 9.27 -18.43 18.23
C LEU A 410 10.72 -18.19 18.68
N LEU A 411 11.40 -17.21 18.09
CA LEU A 411 12.81 -16.92 18.36
C LEU A 411 12.98 -16.19 19.70
N ASP A 412 12.17 -15.15 19.92
CA ASP A 412 12.18 -14.33 21.14
C ASP A 412 10.85 -13.55 21.25
N SER A 413 10.08 -13.81 22.30
CA SER A 413 8.74 -13.24 22.49
C SER A 413 8.75 -11.79 22.96
N GLU A 414 9.85 -11.30 23.53
CA GLU A 414 10.00 -9.89 23.94
C GLU A 414 10.41 -9.02 22.75
N ILE A 415 11.26 -9.56 21.87
CA ILE A 415 11.69 -8.87 20.65
C ILE A 415 10.60 -8.88 19.58
N PHE A 416 9.87 -9.98 19.46
CA PHE A 416 8.77 -10.15 18.51
C PHE A 416 7.46 -10.45 19.25
N PRO A 417 6.87 -9.46 19.96
CA PRO A 417 5.63 -9.66 20.69
C PRO A 417 4.48 -9.97 19.72
N HIS A 418 3.50 -10.73 20.18
CA HIS A 418 2.27 -10.86 19.40
C HIS A 418 1.62 -9.49 19.23
N LEU A 419 1.20 -9.20 18.00
CA LEU A 419 0.47 -7.98 17.70
C LEU A 419 -0.92 -8.09 18.32
N PRO A 420 -1.42 -7.05 19.01
CA PRO A 420 -2.81 -7.02 19.42
C PRO A 420 -3.70 -7.09 18.18
N PHE A 421 -4.59 -8.07 18.16
CA PHE A 421 -5.72 -8.16 17.27
C PHE A 421 -6.87 -8.70 18.09
N ASP A 422 -8.10 -8.36 17.73
CA ASP A 422 -9.22 -9.03 18.34
C ASP A 422 -9.62 -10.20 17.47
N LEU A 423 -9.67 -11.36 18.13
CA LEU A 423 -10.09 -12.62 17.56
C LEU A 423 -11.53 -12.43 17.04
N ARG A 424 -11.74 -12.66 15.74
CA ARG A 424 -12.92 -13.45 15.40
C ARG A 424 -12.64 -14.84 15.94
N VAL A 425 -13.38 -15.24 16.96
CA VAL A 425 -13.35 -16.62 17.45
C VAL A 425 -13.93 -17.48 16.33
N ASP A 426 -13.23 -18.56 15.96
CA ASP A 426 -13.76 -19.58 15.06
C ASP A 426 -15.17 -19.96 15.54
N GLY A 427 -16.18 -19.76 14.68
CA GLY A 427 -17.57 -20.10 15.00
C GLY A 427 -18.50 -18.92 15.37
N GLU A 428 -18.06 -17.66 15.29
CA GLU A 428 -19.04 -16.56 15.28
C GLU A 428 -19.93 -16.66 14.01
N PRO A 429 -21.25 -16.48 14.13
CA PRO A 429 -22.15 -16.70 13.02
C PRO A 429 -21.76 -15.85 11.80
N GLU A 430 -21.71 -16.48 10.63
CA GLU A 430 -22.07 -15.79 9.40
C GLU A 430 -23.50 -15.30 9.59
N HIS A 431 -23.71 -14.09 10.09
CA HIS A 431 -25.04 -13.49 10.08
C HIS A 431 -25.39 -13.08 8.64
N SER A 432 -25.80 -14.11 7.91
CA SER A 432 -27.06 -14.29 7.19
C SER A 432 -27.94 -13.06 6.99
N GLU A 433 -28.33 -12.83 5.74
CA GLU A 433 -29.56 -12.16 5.31
C GLU A 433 -29.84 -10.72 5.82
N ALA A 434 -28.92 -10.08 6.53
CA ALA A 434 -29.09 -8.68 6.93
C ALA A 434 -29.02 -7.76 5.70
N SER A 435 -29.98 -6.83 5.60
CA SER A 435 -29.94 -5.73 4.61
C SER A 435 -28.69 -4.86 4.77
N GLU A 436 -28.12 -4.80 5.98
CA GLU A 436 -26.87 -4.08 6.30
C GLU A 436 -25.72 -5.06 6.58
N LEU A 437 -24.71 -5.02 5.71
CA LEU A 437 -23.54 -5.89 5.77
C LEU A 437 -22.30 -5.12 6.22
N ASP A 438 -21.73 -5.54 7.35
CA ASP A 438 -20.44 -5.04 7.84
C ASP A 438 -19.26 -5.66 7.06
N CYS A 439 -18.79 -4.95 6.03
CA CYS A 439 -17.90 -5.51 5.02
C CYS A 439 -16.44 -5.62 5.49
N GLN A 440 -15.80 -6.76 5.25
CA GLN A 440 -14.38 -6.97 5.48
C GLN A 440 -13.61 -6.87 4.16
N THR A 441 -12.28 -6.79 4.24
CA THR A 441 -11.43 -6.98 3.06
C THR A 441 -11.78 -8.32 2.39
N LEU A 442 -11.95 -8.30 1.07
CA LEU A 442 -12.43 -9.41 0.22
C LEU A 442 -13.91 -9.80 0.36
N THR A 443 -14.73 -9.04 1.10
CA THR A 443 -16.19 -9.13 0.94
C THR A 443 -16.56 -8.85 -0.52
N THR A 444 -17.25 -9.80 -1.16
CA THR A 444 -17.46 -9.81 -2.61
C THR A 444 -18.94 -9.83 -2.94
N TYR A 445 -19.39 -8.97 -3.86
CA TYR A 445 -20.75 -8.95 -4.37
C TYR A 445 -20.75 -9.08 -5.90
N TYR A 446 -21.44 -10.08 -6.43
CA TYR A 446 -21.53 -10.31 -7.87
C TYR A 446 -22.77 -9.60 -8.43
N LEU A 447 -22.56 -8.48 -9.11
CA LEU A 447 -23.60 -7.80 -9.88
C LEU A 447 -23.95 -8.61 -11.14
N ARG A 448 -22.97 -9.28 -11.76
CA ARG A 448 -23.16 -10.20 -12.89
C ARG A 448 -22.23 -11.43 -12.81
N PRO A 449 -22.71 -12.66 -13.10
CA PRO A 449 -24.14 -13.03 -13.11
C PRO A 449 -24.74 -12.76 -11.73
N LEU A 450 -26.06 -12.51 -11.65
CA LEU A 450 -26.75 -12.23 -10.40
C LEU A 450 -26.56 -13.38 -9.40
N LYS A 451 -25.60 -13.21 -8.48
CA LYS A 451 -25.34 -14.08 -7.33
C LYS A 451 -25.17 -13.15 -6.13
N LYS A 452 -26.04 -13.32 -5.12
CA LYS A 452 -25.98 -12.49 -3.91
C LYS A 452 -24.77 -12.93 -3.06
N LEU A 453 -24.04 -11.93 -2.54
CA LEU A 453 -22.95 -11.94 -1.55
C LEU A 453 -22.08 -13.21 -1.40
N ASP A 454 -20.76 -13.04 -1.47
CA ASP A 454 -19.76 -14.06 -1.22
C ASP A 454 -18.73 -13.59 -0.18
N LEU A 455 -18.70 -14.35 0.92
CA LEU A 455 -17.85 -14.10 2.09
C LEU A 455 -16.68 -15.11 2.17
N SER A 456 -16.61 -16.09 1.27
CA SER A 456 -15.64 -17.20 1.32
C SER A 456 -14.19 -16.75 1.13
N LEU A 457 -13.99 -15.55 0.56
CA LEU A 457 -12.68 -14.96 0.32
C LEU A 457 -12.16 -14.12 1.49
N ILE A 458 -12.99 -13.85 2.51
CA ILE A 458 -12.56 -13.07 3.67
C ILE A 458 -11.40 -13.83 4.37
N PRO A 459 -10.23 -13.19 4.57
CA PRO A 459 -9.10 -13.89 5.17
C PRO A 459 -9.34 -14.16 6.66
N ILE A 460 -8.92 -15.35 7.10
CA ILE A 460 -8.98 -15.79 8.51
C ILE A 460 -7.56 -15.97 9.03
N LEU A 461 -7.28 -15.43 10.21
CA LEU A 461 -6.01 -15.66 10.90
C LEU A 461 -5.96 -17.08 11.44
N LYS A 462 -4.85 -17.77 11.20
CA LYS A 462 -4.62 -19.12 11.69
C LYS A 462 -3.25 -19.24 12.36
N PRO A 463 -3.08 -18.64 13.55
CA PRO A 463 -1.79 -18.58 14.26
C PRO A 463 -1.06 -19.92 14.36
N GLN A 464 -1.79 -20.99 14.71
CA GLN A 464 -1.19 -22.32 14.88
C GLN A 464 -0.63 -22.87 13.56
N GLU A 465 -1.32 -22.68 12.43
CA GLU A 465 -0.81 -23.12 11.13
C GLU A 465 0.51 -22.42 10.77
N TYR A 466 0.71 -21.17 11.18
CA TYR A 466 1.94 -20.40 10.91
C TYR A 466 3.13 -20.90 11.75
N VAL A 467 2.84 -21.27 13.01
CA VAL A 467 3.81 -21.87 13.92
C VAL A 467 4.20 -23.27 13.44
N ASP A 468 3.21 -24.10 13.11
CA ASP A 468 3.42 -25.47 12.63
C ASP A 468 4.22 -25.49 11.32
N GLU A 469 3.98 -24.54 10.41
CA GLU A 469 4.78 -24.36 9.20
C GLU A 469 6.28 -24.22 9.52
N SER A 470 6.63 -23.40 10.51
CA SER A 470 8.04 -23.21 10.91
C SER A 470 8.60 -24.44 11.59
N LEU A 471 7.84 -25.05 12.51
CA LEU A 471 8.26 -26.25 13.23
C LEU A 471 8.43 -27.48 12.32
N SER A 472 7.74 -27.49 11.17
CA SER A 472 7.86 -28.54 10.16
C SER A 472 9.09 -28.41 9.26
N GLN A 473 9.79 -27.26 9.28
CA GLN A 473 11.03 -27.07 8.51
C GLN A 473 12.15 -27.98 9.03
N GLU A 474 12.85 -28.64 8.11
CA GLU A 474 13.93 -29.57 8.46
C GLU A 474 15.03 -28.87 9.28
N GLY A 475 15.40 -29.43 10.43
CA GLY A 475 16.43 -28.89 11.31
C GLY A 475 16.05 -27.66 12.13
N PHE A 476 14.87 -27.04 11.90
CA PHE A 476 14.47 -25.82 12.60
C PHE A 476 14.27 -26.04 14.11
N LYS A 477 13.55 -27.10 14.50
CA LYS A 477 13.27 -27.39 15.92
C LYS A 477 14.55 -27.60 16.75
N PRO A 478 15.53 -28.44 16.35
CA PRO A 478 16.82 -28.51 17.03
C PRO A 478 17.58 -27.18 17.07
N SER A 479 17.55 -26.41 15.99
CA SER A 479 18.19 -25.08 15.96
C SER A 479 17.53 -24.12 16.95
N LEU A 480 16.21 -24.16 17.10
CA LEU A 480 15.47 -23.34 18.04
C LEU A 480 15.79 -23.72 19.50
N GLU A 481 15.93 -25.01 19.80
CA GLU A 481 16.35 -25.48 21.13
C GLU A 481 17.78 -25.00 21.46
N ALA A 482 18.70 -25.09 20.49
CA ALA A 482 20.06 -24.57 20.64
C ALA A 482 20.11 -23.04 20.81
N LEU A 483 19.25 -22.31 20.09
CA LEU A 483 19.10 -20.86 20.25
C LEU A 483 18.70 -20.54 21.69
N LYS A 484 17.65 -21.18 22.23
CA LYS A 484 17.17 -20.93 23.59
C LYS A 484 18.23 -21.17 24.65
N LEU A 485 19.03 -22.23 24.52
CA LEU A 485 20.18 -22.49 25.39
C LEU A 485 21.21 -21.37 25.28
N THR A 486 21.56 -20.96 24.05
CA THR A 486 22.55 -19.90 23.81
C THR A 486 22.10 -18.56 24.40
N LEU A 487 20.82 -18.20 24.27
CA LEU A 487 20.28 -16.96 24.83
C LEU A 487 20.27 -16.95 26.36
N ALA A 488 20.09 -18.10 26.99
CA ALA A 488 20.12 -18.21 28.46
C ALA A 488 21.51 -17.88 29.05
N ASP A 489 22.57 -18.17 28.30
CA ASP A 489 23.97 -17.94 28.69
C ASP A 489 24.56 -16.64 28.10
N ALA A 490 23.79 -15.91 27.29
CA ALA A 490 24.27 -14.74 26.57
C ALA A 490 24.50 -13.54 27.52
N VAL A 491 25.65 -12.87 27.37
CA VAL A 491 26.01 -11.71 28.20
C VAL A 491 25.58 -10.41 27.51
N PRO A 492 24.78 -9.56 28.16
CA PRO A 492 24.37 -8.28 27.60
C PRO A 492 25.54 -7.34 27.29
N ILE A 493 25.49 -6.70 26.11
CA ILE A 493 26.44 -5.64 25.72
C ILE A 493 26.18 -4.34 26.52
N SER A 494 24.95 -4.16 27.01
CA SER A 494 24.49 -3.04 27.81
C SER A 494 23.49 -3.52 28.85
N ASN A 495 23.39 -2.86 30.00
CA ASN A 495 22.34 -3.10 30.99
C ASN A 495 21.23 -2.03 30.94
N LYS A 496 21.27 -1.14 29.94
CA LYS A 496 20.29 -0.07 29.79
C LYS A 496 19.01 -0.60 29.14
N ALA A 497 17.87 -0.19 29.69
CA ALA A 497 16.54 -0.49 29.13
C ALA A 497 16.11 0.49 28.03
N TYR A 498 16.73 1.68 27.96
CA TYR A 498 16.43 2.74 27.00
C TYR A 498 17.70 3.18 26.25
N PRO A 499 17.57 3.70 25.02
CA PRO A 499 16.32 3.89 24.26
C PRO A 499 15.75 2.55 23.76
N LYS A 500 14.42 2.41 23.77
CA LYS A 500 13.73 1.24 23.21
C LYS A 500 13.24 1.58 21.80
N LEU A 501 13.51 0.69 20.85
CA LEU A 501 13.23 0.91 19.42
C LEU A 501 12.12 -0.03 18.97
N VAL A 502 11.15 0.49 18.22
CA VAL A 502 10.15 -0.29 17.50
C VAL A 502 10.31 -0.02 16.01
N PHE A 503 10.67 -1.04 15.25
CA PHE A 503 10.81 -0.97 13.80
C PHE A 503 9.44 -1.13 13.16
N LEU A 504 8.81 -0.01 12.80
CA LEU A 504 7.47 0.01 12.21
C LEU A 504 7.51 -0.31 10.72
N GLY A 505 8.65 -0.10 10.06
CA GLY A 505 8.87 -0.50 8.67
C GLY A 505 10.36 -0.54 8.33
N THR A 506 10.75 -1.54 7.55
CA THR A 506 12.16 -1.91 7.32
C THR A 506 12.52 -2.11 5.85
N GLY A 507 11.61 -1.80 4.94
CA GLY A 507 11.76 -2.00 3.50
C GLY A 507 11.97 -0.71 2.73
N SER A 508 12.63 -0.83 1.59
CA SER A 508 12.96 0.29 0.69
C SER A 508 11.95 0.47 -0.44
N CYS A 509 11.72 1.73 -0.82
CA CYS A 509 11.02 2.23 -2.00
C CYS A 509 9.51 1.95 -2.07
N ILE A 510 9.09 0.68 -2.02
CA ILE A 510 7.68 0.27 -2.18
C ILE A 510 7.32 -0.65 -1.01
N PRO A 511 6.16 -0.47 -0.37
CA PRO A 511 5.72 -1.39 0.67
C PRO A 511 5.42 -2.78 0.08
N ASN A 512 5.81 -3.81 0.82
CA ASN A 512 5.56 -5.22 0.50
C ASN A 512 4.70 -5.84 1.59
N LYS A 513 4.08 -7.00 1.31
CA LYS A 513 3.29 -7.75 2.30
C LYS A 513 4.09 -8.04 3.58
N THR A 514 5.41 -8.18 3.49
CA THR A 514 6.30 -8.54 4.61
C THR A 514 7.05 -7.37 5.23
N ARG A 515 7.37 -6.32 4.46
CA ARG A 515 8.14 -5.15 4.90
C ARG A 515 7.49 -3.86 4.41
N ASN A 516 7.09 -3.01 5.34
CA ASN A 516 6.61 -1.66 5.08
C ASN A 516 7.77 -0.71 4.81
N THR A 517 7.46 0.48 4.32
CA THR A 517 8.44 1.57 4.13
C THR A 517 8.99 2.08 5.47
N SER A 518 10.19 2.67 5.44
CA SER A 518 10.97 3.12 6.61
C SER A 518 10.17 3.90 7.65
N ALA A 519 10.18 3.39 8.88
CA ALA A 519 9.74 4.10 10.08
C ALA A 519 10.25 3.38 11.34
N ILE A 520 10.88 4.12 12.24
CA ILE A 520 11.44 3.58 13.49
C ILE A 520 11.02 4.47 14.65
N LEU A 521 10.19 3.95 15.54
CA LEU A 521 9.78 4.67 16.75
C LEU A 521 10.82 4.42 17.85
N VAL A 522 11.38 5.49 18.39
CA VAL A 522 12.39 5.45 19.45
C VAL A 522 11.77 6.05 20.71
N GLU A 523 11.57 5.20 21.71
CA GLU A 523 11.25 5.60 23.08
C GLU A 523 12.56 5.94 23.79
N LEU A 524 12.86 7.23 23.91
CA LEU A 524 14.12 7.74 24.47
C LEU A 524 14.22 7.49 25.98
N GLU A 525 13.09 7.63 26.64
CA GLU A 525 12.80 7.27 28.02
C GLU A 525 11.32 6.91 28.10
N LYS A 526 10.87 6.37 29.24
CA LYS A 526 9.48 5.93 29.42
C LYS A 526 8.51 7.01 28.93
N ASP A 527 7.65 6.63 27.98
CA ASP A 527 6.60 7.48 27.41
C ASP A 527 7.09 8.77 26.72
N ARG A 528 8.36 8.84 26.28
CA ARG A 528 8.86 9.96 25.47
C ARG A 528 9.41 9.47 24.15
N PHE A 529 8.74 9.84 23.05
CA PHE A 529 9.02 9.26 21.74
C PHE A 529 9.55 10.28 20.73
N ILE A 530 10.48 9.82 19.89
CA ILE A 530 10.83 10.41 18.60
C ILE A 530 10.68 9.34 17.52
N LEU A 531 10.16 9.72 16.35
CA LEU A 531 10.06 8.84 15.19
C LEU A 531 11.16 9.17 14.18
N MET A 532 11.87 8.16 13.68
CA MET A 532 12.85 8.28 12.59
C MET A 532 12.22 7.80 11.28
N ASP A 533 12.05 8.72 10.34
CA ASP A 533 11.29 8.60 9.10
C ASP A 533 9.81 8.19 9.31
N CYS A 534 8.97 8.54 8.35
CA CYS A 534 7.53 8.30 8.38
C CYS A 534 7.01 7.92 6.98
N GLY A 535 7.42 6.77 6.48
CA GLY A 535 6.90 6.20 5.24
C GLY A 535 5.38 5.94 5.27
N GLU A 536 4.82 5.48 4.14
CA GLU A 536 3.40 5.19 4.03
C GLU A 536 2.92 4.18 5.10
N GLY A 537 1.79 4.46 5.74
CA GLY A 537 1.16 3.54 6.68
C GLY A 537 1.79 3.50 8.07
N THR A 538 2.76 4.37 8.40
CA THR A 538 3.40 4.40 9.73
C THR A 538 2.38 4.51 10.88
N TYR A 539 1.39 5.40 10.76
CA TYR A 539 0.33 5.52 11.74
C TYR A 539 -0.42 4.19 11.96
N GLY A 540 -0.77 3.49 10.88
CA GLY A 540 -1.38 2.17 10.94
C GLY A 540 -0.48 1.11 11.58
N GLN A 541 0.84 1.17 11.36
CA GLN A 541 1.81 0.28 12.00
C GLN A 541 1.91 0.54 13.52
N ILE A 542 1.84 1.80 13.97
CA ILE A 542 1.82 2.15 15.41
C ILE A 542 0.59 1.53 16.06
N VAL A 543 -0.59 1.73 15.47
CA VAL A 543 -1.85 1.18 16.00
C VAL A 543 -1.82 -0.35 15.99
N ARG A 544 -1.27 -0.98 14.94
CA ARG A 544 -1.15 -2.44 14.90
C ARG A 544 -0.22 -2.99 15.97
N PHE A 545 0.89 -2.31 16.26
CA PHE A 545 1.87 -2.77 17.23
C PHE A 545 1.38 -2.60 18.68
N PHE A 546 0.82 -1.43 19.01
CA PHE A 546 0.42 -1.12 20.38
C PHE A 546 -1.05 -1.43 20.70
N GLY A 547 -1.90 -1.58 19.68
CA GLY A 547 -3.35 -1.58 19.84
C GLY A 547 -3.89 -0.16 20.03
N HIS A 548 -5.20 0.00 19.91
CA HIS A 548 -5.87 1.31 19.85
C HIS A 548 -5.57 2.22 21.06
N GLU A 549 -5.76 1.72 22.28
CA GLU A 549 -5.60 2.50 23.50
C GLU A 549 -4.16 2.96 23.74
N ARG A 550 -3.21 2.03 23.66
CA ARG A 550 -1.80 2.35 23.88
C ARG A 550 -1.23 3.19 22.73
N ALA A 551 -1.67 2.97 21.49
CA ALA A 551 -1.26 3.80 20.36
C ALA A 551 -1.69 5.26 20.54
N ALA A 552 -2.90 5.52 21.07
CA ALA A 552 -3.35 6.88 21.34
C ALA A 552 -2.45 7.60 22.37
N GLN A 553 -1.99 6.89 23.41
CA GLN A 553 -1.02 7.42 24.36
C GLN A 553 0.34 7.68 23.71
N VAL A 554 0.86 6.70 22.96
CA VAL A 554 2.15 6.80 22.25
C VAL A 554 2.14 8.00 21.28
N LEU A 555 1.07 8.18 20.52
CA LEU A 555 0.94 9.28 19.57
C LEU A 555 0.83 10.64 20.26
N SER A 556 0.05 10.72 21.36
CA SER A 556 -0.07 11.96 22.14
C SER A 556 1.27 12.36 22.76
N ASN A 557 2.05 11.37 23.19
CA ASN A 557 3.39 11.54 23.75
C ASN A 557 4.51 11.59 22.70
N LEU A 558 4.17 11.52 21.40
CA LEU A 558 5.14 11.69 20.33
C LEU A 558 5.55 13.16 20.27
N VAL A 559 6.82 13.41 20.61
CA VAL A 559 7.37 14.76 20.74
C VAL A 559 7.93 15.26 19.42
N GLY A 560 8.62 14.39 18.66
CA GLY A 560 9.25 14.78 17.41
C GLY A 560 9.25 13.69 16.34
N VAL A 561 9.38 14.13 15.09
CA VAL A 561 9.61 13.27 13.93
C VAL A 561 10.84 13.78 13.22
N TYR A 562 11.85 12.94 13.04
CA TYR A 562 13.00 13.18 12.18
C TYR A 562 12.75 12.59 10.80
N ILE A 563 12.92 13.39 9.74
CA ILE A 563 12.88 12.95 8.35
C ILE A 563 14.30 13.09 7.79
N SER A 564 14.87 12.00 7.29
CA SER A 564 16.23 11.96 6.74
C SER A 564 16.35 12.71 5.42
N HIS A 565 15.39 12.53 4.52
CA HIS A 565 15.38 13.13 3.18
C HIS A 565 13.97 13.04 2.56
N LEU A 566 13.81 13.54 1.32
CA LEU A 566 12.49 13.69 0.70
C LEU A 566 12.03 12.53 -0.19
N HIS A 567 12.68 11.37 -0.26
CA HIS A 567 12.07 10.26 -1.00
C HIS A 567 10.77 9.79 -0.35
N ALA A 568 9.81 9.39 -1.18
CA ALA A 568 8.43 9.16 -0.78
C ALA A 568 8.30 8.13 0.37
N ASP A 569 9.11 7.08 0.34
CA ASP A 569 9.17 6.01 1.33
C ASP A 569 9.65 6.43 2.72
N HIS A 570 10.08 7.69 2.92
CA HIS A 570 10.53 8.21 4.20
C HIS A 570 9.61 9.28 4.82
N HIS A 571 8.60 9.81 4.11
CA HIS A 571 7.79 10.90 4.68
C HIS A 571 6.32 10.96 4.27
N ILE A 572 5.86 10.20 3.27
CA ILE A 572 4.47 10.36 2.81
C ILE A 572 3.42 9.99 3.86
N GLY A 573 3.77 9.17 4.87
CA GLY A 573 2.88 8.87 6.00
C GLY A 573 2.75 10.02 7.02
N LEU A 574 3.50 11.12 6.87
CA LEU A 574 3.53 12.22 7.84
C LEU A 574 2.17 12.90 7.98
N ILE A 575 1.40 13.06 6.89
CA ILE A 575 0.07 13.68 6.94
C ILE A 575 -0.88 12.82 7.78
N GLY A 576 -0.93 11.51 7.50
CA GLY A 576 -1.74 10.57 8.26
C GLY A 576 -1.32 10.48 9.73
N LEU A 577 -0.01 10.55 10.01
CA LEU A 577 0.52 10.59 11.38
C LEU A 577 0.10 11.87 12.13
N LEU A 578 0.21 13.05 11.51
CA LEU A 578 -0.17 14.33 12.13
C LEU A 578 -1.66 14.36 12.47
N GLN A 579 -2.51 13.91 11.55
CA GLN A 579 -3.95 13.80 11.79
C GLN A 579 -4.24 12.74 12.88
N GLY A 580 -3.63 11.56 12.80
CA GLY A 580 -3.81 10.51 13.80
C GLY A 580 -3.36 10.92 15.20
N ARG A 581 -2.28 11.70 15.31
CA ARG A 581 -1.81 12.30 16.57
C ARG A 581 -2.82 13.31 17.11
N GLN A 582 -3.37 14.18 16.28
CA GLN A 582 -4.39 15.14 16.72
C GLN A 582 -5.62 14.44 17.30
N HIS A 583 -6.15 13.43 16.61
CA HIS A 583 -7.27 12.62 17.11
C HIS A 583 -6.91 11.91 18.43
N SER A 584 -5.66 11.47 18.58
CA SER A 584 -5.18 10.82 19.80
C SER A 584 -5.09 11.79 20.99
N ILE A 585 -4.67 13.03 20.74
CA ILE A 585 -4.63 14.10 21.74
C ILE A 585 -6.05 14.40 22.25
N GLU A 586 -7.01 14.52 21.34
CA GLU A 586 -8.43 14.74 21.68
C GLU A 586 -9.00 13.56 22.48
N ARG A 587 -8.74 12.32 22.04
CA ARG A 587 -9.19 11.10 22.72
C ARG A 587 -8.61 10.96 24.13
N THR A 588 -7.32 11.25 24.29
CA THR A 588 -6.62 11.12 25.58
C THR A 588 -6.73 12.36 26.46
N LYS A 589 -7.31 13.46 25.94
CA LYS A 589 -7.36 14.78 26.59
C LYS A 589 -5.98 15.30 26.99
N SER A 590 -4.97 15.00 26.17
CA SER A 590 -3.60 15.47 26.37
C SER A 590 -3.49 16.98 26.08
N ASP A 591 -2.56 17.65 26.76
CA ASP A 591 -2.18 19.05 26.53
C ASP A 591 -0.97 19.19 25.58
N ALA A 592 -0.59 18.11 24.90
CA ALA A 592 0.56 18.08 24.00
C ALA A 592 0.46 19.15 22.91
N GLY A 593 1.52 19.97 22.80
CA GLY A 593 1.64 20.98 21.76
C GLY A 593 1.91 20.41 20.35
N PRO A 594 2.19 21.30 19.39
CA PRO A 594 2.60 20.92 18.04
C PRO A 594 3.82 20.00 18.04
N LEU A 595 3.82 19.01 17.16
CA LEU A 595 4.93 18.09 16.96
C LEU A 595 6.18 18.82 16.45
N MET A 596 7.36 18.51 16.98
CA MET A 596 8.63 19.00 16.41
C MET A 596 9.03 18.19 15.18
N LEU A 597 8.87 18.76 14.00
CA LEU A 597 9.24 18.14 12.72
C LEU A 597 10.68 18.51 12.36
N ILE A 598 11.63 17.61 12.57
CA ILE A 598 13.04 17.77 12.21
C ILE A 598 13.24 17.23 10.80
N ALA A 599 13.34 18.09 9.79
CA ALA A 599 13.32 17.65 8.40
C ALA A 599 14.13 18.56 7.46
N PRO A 600 14.46 18.10 6.23
CA PRO A 600 14.86 19.01 5.16
C PRO A 600 13.81 20.11 5.00
N HIS A 601 14.25 21.38 4.96
CA HIS A 601 13.34 22.53 4.88
C HIS A 601 12.36 22.42 3.69
N GLN A 602 12.78 21.76 2.62
CA GLN A 602 12.03 21.55 1.38
C GLN A 602 10.70 20.80 1.58
N ILE A 603 10.53 20.03 2.67
CA ILE A 603 9.26 19.36 3.01
C ILE A 603 8.10 20.34 3.20
N ASN A 604 8.42 21.59 3.53
CA ASN A 604 7.46 22.65 3.79
C ASN A 604 6.51 22.89 2.62
N PHE A 605 6.99 22.79 1.38
CA PHE A 605 6.16 22.94 0.19
C PHE A 605 5.07 21.87 0.09
N TRP A 606 5.45 20.61 0.33
CA TRP A 606 4.52 19.47 0.33
C TRP A 606 3.41 19.69 1.37
N LEU A 607 3.80 19.97 2.62
CA LEU A 607 2.85 20.11 3.73
C LEU A 607 2.00 21.39 3.63
N LYS A 608 2.55 22.51 3.15
CA LYS A 608 1.78 23.74 2.93
C LYS A 608 0.81 23.58 1.77
N THR A 609 1.23 23.00 0.65
CA THR A 609 0.31 22.78 -0.49
C THR A 609 -0.83 21.88 -0.06
N TYR A 610 -0.54 20.79 0.66
CA TYR A 610 -1.58 19.95 1.25
C TYR A 610 -2.53 20.75 2.18
N HIS A 611 -1.97 21.54 3.10
CA HIS A 611 -2.73 22.35 4.05
C HIS A 611 -3.73 23.31 3.39
N TYR A 612 -3.34 23.92 2.27
CA TYR A 612 -4.15 24.90 1.57
C TYR A 612 -5.11 24.30 0.55
N SER A 613 -4.80 23.14 -0.04
CA SER A 613 -5.64 22.49 -1.05
C SER A 613 -6.58 21.41 -0.51
N PHE A 614 -6.27 20.82 0.66
CA PHE A 614 -7.00 19.67 1.21
C PHE A 614 -7.43 19.90 2.68
N GLU A 615 -6.63 19.45 3.66
CA GLU A 615 -7.00 19.48 5.07
C GLU A 615 -5.99 20.28 5.91
N ARG A 616 -6.48 21.02 6.90
CA ARG A 616 -5.64 21.91 7.70
C ARG A 616 -4.73 21.13 8.66
N ILE A 617 -3.45 21.05 8.33
CA ILE A 617 -2.43 20.38 9.18
C ILE A 617 -1.34 21.28 9.77
N ARG A 618 -1.24 22.56 9.38
CA ARG A 618 -0.11 23.44 9.72
C ARG A 618 0.03 23.69 11.22
N GLN A 619 -1.08 23.67 11.95
CA GLN A 619 -1.14 23.85 13.39
C GLN A 619 -0.62 22.63 14.19
N TYR A 620 -0.47 21.47 13.55
CA TYR A 620 -0.06 20.24 14.23
C TYR A 620 1.46 20.07 14.35
N TYR A 621 2.27 20.94 13.73
CA TYR A 621 3.73 20.82 13.77
C TYR A 621 4.48 22.16 13.76
N THR A 622 5.72 22.10 14.25
CA THR A 622 6.74 23.15 14.16
C THR A 622 7.97 22.58 13.44
N LEU A 623 8.35 23.18 12.31
CA LEU A 623 9.48 22.72 11.49
C LEU A 623 10.82 23.19 12.07
N VAL A 624 11.73 22.25 12.31
CA VAL A 624 13.13 22.46 12.64
C VAL A 624 13.96 21.93 11.47
N ALA A 625 14.65 22.82 10.74
CA ALA A 625 15.45 22.39 9.60
C ALA A 625 16.64 21.54 10.05
N CYS A 626 16.91 20.40 9.40
CA CYS A 626 18.06 19.55 9.72
C CYS A 626 19.38 20.34 9.71
N ALA A 627 19.56 21.28 8.79
CA ALA A 627 20.76 22.12 8.69
C ALA A 627 21.00 23.03 9.92
N ASN A 628 19.99 23.27 10.75
CA ASN A 628 20.13 24.02 12.01
C ASN A 628 20.75 23.17 13.12
N LEU A 629 20.93 21.86 12.90
CA LEU A 629 21.46 20.90 13.86
C LEU A 629 22.87 20.41 13.47
N PHE A 630 23.57 21.09 12.55
CA PHE A 630 24.96 20.77 12.25
C PHE A 630 25.87 20.99 13.45
N GLU A 631 27.00 20.31 13.46
CA GLU A 631 28.03 20.49 14.49
C GLU A 631 28.43 21.97 14.63
N GLY A 632 28.53 22.45 15.87
CA GLY A 632 28.78 23.85 16.18
C GLY A 632 27.56 24.79 16.10
N LYS A 633 26.39 24.31 15.64
CA LYS A 633 25.12 25.04 15.80
C LYS A 633 24.51 24.76 17.17
N THR A 634 23.79 25.73 17.71
CA THR A 634 23.00 25.56 18.94
C THR A 634 21.57 25.16 18.57
N PRO A 635 21.13 23.94 18.91
CA PRO A 635 19.75 23.52 18.70
C PRO A 635 18.77 24.40 19.49
N ASP A 636 17.52 24.45 19.06
CA ASP A 636 16.44 25.07 19.83
C ASP A 636 16.37 24.43 21.23
N PRO A 637 16.46 25.20 22.33
CA PRO A 637 16.32 24.65 23.68
C PRO A 637 15.04 23.85 23.89
N ALA A 638 13.93 24.23 23.24
CA ALA A 638 12.66 23.50 23.31
C ALA A 638 12.79 22.09 22.72
N LEU A 639 13.63 21.90 21.70
CA LEU A 639 13.91 20.59 21.11
C LEU A 639 14.66 19.69 22.09
N ILE A 640 15.73 20.21 22.67
CA ILE A 640 16.60 19.49 23.62
C ILE A 640 15.82 19.10 24.88
N THR A 641 15.11 20.06 25.48
CA THR A 641 14.29 19.83 26.67
C THR A 641 13.08 18.95 26.37
N GLY A 642 12.41 19.16 25.23
CA GLY A 642 11.25 18.39 24.81
C GLY A 642 11.57 16.91 24.59
N LEU A 643 12.74 16.60 24.03
CA LEU A 643 13.19 15.21 23.83
C LEU A 643 14.04 14.63 24.97
N ASN A 644 14.34 15.43 25.99
CA ASN A 644 15.29 15.08 27.06
C ASN A 644 16.65 14.55 26.53
N LEU A 645 17.20 15.25 25.54
CA LEU A 645 18.48 14.91 24.94
C LEU A 645 19.62 15.71 25.58
N LYS A 646 20.82 15.14 25.61
CA LYS A 646 22.06 15.87 25.86
C LYS A 646 22.50 16.63 24.60
N SER A 647 22.37 16.01 23.43
CA SER A 647 22.68 16.61 22.14
C SER A 647 21.99 15.89 20.99
N ILE A 648 21.74 16.63 19.92
CA ILE A 648 21.32 16.11 18.61
C ILE A 648 22.14 16.84 17.55
N VAL A 649 22.76 16.08 16.65
CA VAL A 649 23.62 16.59 15.58
C VAL A 649 23.27 15.90 14.28
N THR A 650 23.12 16.67 13.20
CA THR A 650 22.89 16.15 11.85
C THR A 650 24.11 16.40 10.98
N THR A 651 24.18 15.66 9.87
CA THR A 651 25.20 15.89 8.84
C THR A 651 24.65 15.52 7.47
N HIS A 652 25.25 16.06 6.41
CA HIS A 652 24.92 15.62 5.07
C HIS A 652 25.43 14.21 4.79
N VAL A 653 24.60 13.43 4.08
CA VAL A 653 24.95 12.08 3.66
C VAL A 653 24.91 11.94 2.14
N ARG A 654 25.52 10.88 1.62
CA ARG A 654 25.77 10.72 0.18
C ARG A 654 24.62 9.97 -0.49
N HIS A 655 23.53 10.69 -0.78
CA HIS A 655 22.34 10.12 -1.41
C HIS A 655 21.72 11.06 -2.45
N CYS A 656 20.68 11.81 -2.05
CA CYS A 656 20.06 12.88 -2.84
C CYS A 656 20.38 14.26 -2.21
N PRO A 657 20.11 15.38 -2.91
CA PRO A 657 20.30 16.71 -2.33
C PRO A 657 19.53 16.88 -1.02
N ASN A 658 20.15 17.48 0.01
CA ASN A 658 19.54 17.62 1.33
C ASN A 658 19.11 16.28 1.96
N ALA A 659 19.90 15.23 1.76
CA ALA A 659 19.84 14.02 2.58
C ALA A 659 20.70 14.17 3.83
N PHE A 660 20.20 13.67 4.96
CA PHE A 660 20.83 13.80 6.26
C PHE A 660 20.90 12.48 7.05
N GLY A 661 22.01 12.32 7.77
CA GLY A 661 22.14 11.40 8.89
C GLY A 661 22.09 12.17 10.21
N VAL A 662 21.76 11.49 11.30
CA VAL A 662 21.60 12.10 12.63
C VAL A 662 22.26 11.26 13.71
N SER A 663 22.91 11.92 14.67
CA SER A 663 23.39 11.33 15.91
C SER A 663 22.73 12.04 17.09
N LEU A 664 22.14 11.27 17.99
CA LEU A 664 21.48 11.74 19.21
C LEU A 664 22.13 11.11 20.44
N THR A 665 22.28 11.90 21.49
CA THR A 665 22.79 11.44 22.78
C THR A 665 21.75 11.74 23.84
N THR A 666 21.26 10.70 24.51
CA THR A 666 20.27 10.81 25.60
C THR A 666 20.89 11.48 26.83
N ALA A 667 20.06 11.97 27.75
CA ALA A 667 20.51 12.60 28.99
C ALA A 667 21.44 11.70 29.82
N ASP A 668 21.22 10.39 29.81
CA ASP A 668 22.04 9.38 30.50
C ASP A 668 23.24 8.89 29.66
N GLY A 669 23.51 9.53 28.52
CA GLY A 669 24.72 9.35 27.71
C GLY A 669 24.69 8.20 26.71
N PHE A 670 23.55 7.58 26.43
CA PHE A 670 23.44 6.61 25.32
C PHE A 670 23.47 7.34 23.97
N LYS A 671 24.37 6.94 23.07
CA LYS A 671 24.53 7.55 21.75
C LYS A 671 23.98 6.64 20.65
N LEU A 672 22.96 7.14 19.95
CA LEU A 672 22.30 6.48 18.82
C LEU A 672 22.57 7.28 17.54
N THR A 673 23.00 6.59 16.48
CA THR A 673 23.18 7.19 15.15
C THR A 673 22.28 6.51 14.13
N TYR A 674 21.60 7.30 13.31
CA TYR A 674 20.75 6.85 12.21
C TYR A 674 21.24 7.41 10.88
N SER A 675 21.46 6.54 9.89
CA SER A 675 22.07 6.93 8.61
C SER A 675 21.15 7.71 7.69
N GLY A 676 19.84 7.46 7.73
CA GLY A 676 18.98 7.67 6.56
C GLY A 676 19.46 6.82 5.38
N ASP A 677 19.16 7.23 4.16
CA ASP A 677 19.72 6.62 2.95
C ASP A 677 21.06 7.24 2.60
N THR A 678 22.06 6.41 2.32
CA THR A 678 23.41 6.89 2.02
C THR A 678 24.32 5.82 1.43
N MET A 679 25.21 6.23 0.53
CA MET A 679 26.49 5.56 0.30
C MET A 679 27.38 5.64 1.55
N PRO A 680 28.47 4.86 1.67
CA PRO A 680 29.46 5.06 2.73
C PRO A 680 29.89 6.53 2.84
N CYS A 681 29.75 7.11 4.03
CA CYS A 681 29.90 8.54 4.26
C CYS A 681 30.76 8.80 5.50
N LEU A 682 31.89 9.51 5.31
CA LEU A 682 32.80 9.87 6.40
C LEU A 682 32.13 10.81 7.42
N SER A 683 31.35 11.78 6.95
CA SER A 683 30.69 12.73 7.86
C SER A 683 29.69 12.05 8.81
N LEU A 684 29.07 10.94 8.37
CA LEU A 684 28.23 10.12 9.26
C LEU A 684 29.07 9.39 10.31
N ILE A 685 30.22 8.85 9.91
CA ILE A 685 31.20 8.21 10.81
C ILE A 685 31.67 9.22 11.86
N ASP A 686 31.98 10.46 11.46
CA ASP A 686 32.50 11.51 12.34
C ASP A 686 31.49 11.88 13.44
N ILE A 687 30.24 12.24 13.06
CA ILE A 687 29.22 12.58 14.07
C ILE A 687 28.83 11.36 14.91
N GLY A 688 28.87 10.17 14.32
CA GLY A 688 28.47 8.91 14.94
C GLY A 688 29.56 8.24 15.78
N ARG A 689 30.76 8.80 15.86
CA ARG A 689 31.92 8.15 16.51
C ARG A 689 31.58 7.61 17.90
N ASP A 690 31.97 6.36 18.15
CA ASP A 690 31.76 5.62 19.40
C ASP A 690 30.28 5.48 19.81
N SER A 691 29.35 5.45 18.84
CA SER A 691 27.93 5.22 19.12
C SER A 691 27.69 3.89 19.83
N ASP A 692 26.78 3.89 20.79
CA ASP A 692 26.30 2.65 21.40
C ASP A 692 25.49 1.82 20.40
N LEU A 693 24.72 2.49 19.53
CA LEU A 693 23.95 1.85 18.48
C LEU A 693 24.02 2.68 17.18
N LEU A 694 24.39 2.02 16.09
CA LEU A 694 24.21 2.52 14.73
C LEU A 694 23.04 1.79 14.08
N ILE A 695 22.04 2.53 13.61
CA ILE A 695 21.03 2.04 12.67
C ILE A 695 21.46 2.49 11.26
N HIS A 696 21.75 1.51 10.40
CA HIS A 696 22.26 1.80 9.05
C HIS A 696 21.39 1.16 7.98
N GLU A 697 21.17 1.89 6.88
CA GLU A 697 20.56 1.34 5.67
C GLU A 697 21.43 0.24 5.06
N SER A 698 20.80 -0.81 4.55
CA SER A 698 21.45 -1.97 3.93
C SER A 698 20.66 -2.42 2.71
N THR A 699 20.42 -1.49 1.78
CA THR A 699 19.47 -1.66 0.68
C THR A 699 19.86 -2.79 -0.26
N MET A 700 21.16 -2.92 -0.59
CA MET A 700 21.65 -3.85 -1.62
C MET A 700 22.37 -5.07 -1.03
N GLU A 701 22.30 -6.21 -1.72
CA GLU A 701 23.14 -7.37 -1.38
C GLU A 701 24.60 -7.14 -1.80
N ASP A 702 25.52 -7.88 -1.17
CA ASP A 702 26.91 -7.94 -1.63
C ASP A 702 27.00 -8.54 -3.04
N GLY A 703 27.90 -8.00 -3.87
CA GLY A 703 27.99 -8.30 -5.30
C GLY A 703 27.13 -7.39 -6.19
N MET A 704 26.39 -6.44 -5.59
CA MET A 704 25.62 -5.41 -6.30
C MET A 704 26.19 -4.00 -6.10
N GLU A 705 27.50 -3.87 -5.86
CA GLU A 705 28.16 -2.59 -5.53
C GLU A 705 27.95 -1.53 -6.62
N VAL A 706 27.94 -1.94 -7.90
CA VAL A 706 27.69 -1.03 -9.02
C VAL A 706 26.24 -0.51 -9.01
N GLU A 707 25.26 -1.37 -8.69
CA GLU A 707 23.86 -0.94 -8.58
C GLU A 707 23.66 -0.06 -7.35
N ALA A 708 24.29 -0.43 -6.22
CA ALA A 708 24.31 0.34 -4.98
C ALA A 708 24.87 1.75 -5.22
N GLN A 709 26.02 1.87 -5.87
CA GLN A 709 26.61 3.16 -6.24
C GLN A 709 25.71 3.98 -7.18
N LYS A 710 25.10 3.33 -8.16
CA LYS A 710 24.21 4.00 -9.13
C LYS A 710 22.97 4.56 -8.44
N LYS A 711 22.36 3.79 -7.54
CA LYS A 711 21.18 4.17 -6.76
C LYS A 711 21.51 4.90 -5.45
N THR A 712 22.79 5.16 -5.20
CA THR A 712 23.30 5.89 -4.04
C THR A 712 22.92 5.27 -2.68
N HIS A 713 23.09 3.95 -2.55
CA HIS A 713 22.84 3.17 -1.33
C HIS A 713 24.04 2.30 -0.92
N CYS A 714 23.99 1.72 0.28
CA CYS A 714 24.98 0.73 0.73
C CYS A 714 24.62 -0.71 0.34
N THR A 715 25.66 -1.52 0.14
CA THR A 715 25.54 -2.98 0.32
C THR A 715 25.61 -3.35 1.80
N THR A 716 25.20 -4.57 2.15
CA THR A 716 25.32 -5.12 3.51
C THR A 716 26.72 -4.97 4.10
N SER A 717 27.77 -5.39 3.37
CA SER A 717 29.14 -5.31 3.87
C SER A 717 29.64 -3.86 4.00
N GLN A 718 29.20 -2.96 3.12
CA GLN A 718 29.53 -1.54 3.21
C GLN A 718 28.92 -0.90 4.46
N ALA A 719 27.65 -1.19 4.78
CA ALA A 719 26.99 -0.70 5.98
C ALA A 719 27.67 -1.19 7.27
N ILE A 720 28.06 -2.48 7.30
CA ILE A 720 28.81 -3.06 8.42
C ILE A 720 30.18 -2.39 8.58
N GLU A 721 30.88 -2.11 7.49
CA GLU A 721 32.20 -1.47 7.54
C GLU A 721 32.11 0.00 8.01
N VAL A 722 31.04 0.71 7.66
CA VAL A 722 30.74 2.04 8.23
C VAL A 722 30.59 1.93 9.75
N GLY A 723 29.84 0.95 10.25
CA GLY A 723 29.69 0.70 11.68
C GLY A 723 31.00 0.40 12.40
N ARG A 724 31.86 -0.42 11.80
CA ARG A 724 33.21 -0.71 12.33
C ARG A 724 34.09 0.53 12.36
N SER A 725 34.10 1.30 11.27
CA SER A 725 34.88 2.55 11.16
C SER A 725 34.40 3.62 12.14
N MET A 726 33.10 3.63 12.44
CA MET A 726 32.48 4.49 13.45
C MET A 726 32.86 4.09 14.89
N GLY A 727 33.39 2.88 15.11
CA GLY A 727 33.56 2.33 16.44
C GLY A 727 32.21 2.05 17.13
N ALA A 728 31.16 1.79 16.35
CA ALA A 728 29.84 1.53 16.91
C ALA A 728 29.84 0.21 17.70
N LYS A 729 29.32 0.22 18.93
CA LYS A 729 29.25 -0.98 19.78
C LYS A 729 28.32 -2.04 19.20
N PHE A 730 27.27 -1.60 18.50
CA PHE A 730 26.35 -2.47 17.78
C PHE A 730 25.86 -1.79 16.50
N THR A 731 25.72 -2.55 15.41
CA THR A 731 25.15 -2.08 14.14
C THR A 731 23.90 -2.88 13.81
N LEU A 732 22.77 -2.18 13.66
CA LEU A 732 21.47 -2.75 13.30
C LEU A 732 21.08 -2.32 11.89
N LEU A 733 20.96 -3.31 11.01
CA LEU A 733 20.69 -3.08 9.59
C LEU A 733 19.19 -2.99 9.30
N THR A 734 18.79 -2.02 8.47
CA THR A 734 17.40 -1.80 8.06
C THR A 734 17.33 -1.36 6.58
N HIS A 735 16.15 -0.94 6.13
CA HIS A 735 15.91 -0.39 4.80
C HIS A 735 16.31 -1.37 3.67
N PHE A 736 15.84 -2.60 3.77
CA PHE A 736 16.20 -3.66 2.83
C PHE A 736 15.42 -3.53 1.51
N SER A 737 16.09 -3.82 0.39
CA SER A 737 15.40 -3.98 -0.89
C SER A 737 14.32 -5.06 -0.81
N GLN A 738 13.16 -4.78 -1.39
CA GLN A 738 12.02 -5.71 -1.42
C GLN A 738 12.28 -7.02 -2.18
N ARG A 739 13.44 -7.14 -2.85
CA ARG A 739 13.92 -8.41 -3.41
C ARG A 739 14.10 -9.46 -2.29
N TYR A 740 14.53 -9.05 -1.10
CA TYR A 740 14.79 -9.89 0.07
C TYR A 740 13.69 -9.71 1.12
N SER A 741 12.46 -9.93 0.67
CA SER A 741 11.25 -9.55 1.42
C SER A 741 11.16 -10.16 2.82
N LYS A 742 11.71 -11.36 3.08
CA LYS A 742 11.69 -11.98 4.41
C LYS A 742 12.98 -11.73 5.20
N ILE A 743 14.12 -12.13 4.67
CA ILE A 743 15.44 -11.97 5.31
C ILE A 743 16.50 -11.56 4.29
N PRO A 744 17.51 -10.76 4.67
CA PRO A 744 18.64 -10.46 3.81
C PRO A 744 19.54 -11.70 3.61
N ILE A 745 20.44 -11.62 2.63
CA ILE A 745 21.47 -12.65 2.45
C ILE A 745 22.53 -12.49 3.54
N PHE A 746 22.69 -13.53 4.36
CA PHE A 746 23.68 -13.57 5.44
C PHE A 746 25.02 -14.12 4.94
N ASN A 747 25.97 -13.21 4.68
CA ASN A 747 27.36 -13.55 4.39
C ASN A 747 28.09 -13.93 5.69
N GLU A 748 28.64 -15.15 5.77
CA GLU A 748 29.35 -15.66 6.95
C GLU A 748 30.46 -14.74 7.44
N LYS A 749 31.22 -14.10 6.54
CA LYS A 749 32.30 -13.17 6.93
C LYS A 749 31.78 -11.90 7.59
N SER A 750 30.70 -11.34 7.04
CA SER A 750 30.16 -10.05 7.49
C SER A 750 29.38 -10.20 8.80
N PHE A 751 28.72 -11.34 8.99
CA PHE A 751 27.93 -11.67 10.19
C PHE A 751 28.66 -12.57 11.19
N ALA A 752 29.98 -12.76 11.07
CA ALA A 752 30.78 -13.51 12.05
C ALA A 752 30.89 -12.81 13.42
N SER A 753 30.57 -11.50 13.48
CA SER A 753 30.64 -10.73 14.72
C SER A 753 29.29 -10.72 15.44
N ASN A 754 29.33 -10.83 16.77
CA ASN A 754 28.15 -10.74 17.65
C ASN A 754 27.65 -9.30 17.87
N THR A 755 28.02 -8.36 16.99
CA THR A 755 27.67 -6.92 17.09
C THR A 755 26.77 -6.46 15.95
N ILE A 756 26.30 -7.37 15.09
CA ILE A 756 25.51 -7.07 13.91
C ILE A 756 24.12 -7.71 14.02
N GLY A 757 23.08 -6.90 13.89
CA GLY A 757 21.68 -7.36 13.86
C GLY A 757 20.96 -6.95 12.57
N VAL A 758 19.83 -7.58 12.30
CA VAL A 758 18.93 -7.22 11.19
C VAL A 758 17.55 -6.88 11.73
N ALA A 759 16.98 -5.78 11.25
CA ALA A 759 15.66 -5.33 11.66
C ALA A 759 14.53 -6.04 10.90
N PHE A 760 13.40 -6.18 11.56
CA PHE A 760 12.14 -6.62 10.97
C PHE A 760 11.03 -5.64 11.31
N ASP A 761 10.00 -5.58 10.47
CA ASP A 761 8.76 -4.91 10.84
C ASP A 761 8.23 -5.52 12.14
N ASN A 762 7.68 -4.66 13.01
CA ASN A 762 7.09 -5.02 14.29
C ASN A 762 8.07 -5.69 15.26
N MET A 763 9.37 -5.49 15.06
CA MET A 763 10.42 -5.82 16.01
C MET A 763 10.55 -4.70 17.06
N GLN A 764 10.61 -5.08 18.33
CA GLN A 764 10.99 -4.18 19.41
C GLN A 764 12.34 -4.59 19.99
N ILE A 765 13.22 -3.64 20.29
CA ILE A 765 14.53 -3.96 20.85
C ILE A 765 15.00 -2.87 21.81
N SER A 766 15.60 -3.30 22.92
CA SER A 766 16.27 -2.45 23.90
C SER A 766 17.77 -2.77 23.95
N PRO A 767 18.62 -1.86 24.47
CA PRO A 767 20.07 -2.05 24.45
C PRO A 767 20.54 -3.33 25.14
N ASP A 768 19.85 -3.75 26.21
CA ASP A 768 20.10 -4.98 26.94
C ASP A 768 19.80 -6.26 26.14
N ARG A 769 19.06 -6.16 25.04
CA ARG A 769 18.68 -7.29 24.18
C ARG A 769 19.37 -7.32 22.82
N LEU A 770 20.11 -6.28 22.43
CA LEU A 770 20.78 -6.19 21.11
C LEU A 770 21.63 -7.42 20.78
N HIS A 771 22.34 -7.93 21.78
CA HIS A 771 23.22 -9.08 21.67
C HIS A 771 22.51 -10.41 21.35
N HIS A 772 21.18 -10.49 21.44
CA HIS A 772 20.40 -11.67 21.03
C HIS A 772 20.37 -11.82 19.50
N LEU A 773 20.31 -10.70 18.77
CA LEU A 773 20.02 -10.67 17.33
C LEU A 773 20.97 -11.51 16.45
N PRO A 774 22.30 -11.49 16.67
CA PRO A 774 23.21 -12.33 15.88
C PRO A 774 22.90 -13.83 16.02
N TYR A 775 22.44 -14.27 17.18
CA TYR A 775 22.14 -15.68 17.44
C TYR A 775 20.89 -16.18 16.69
N PHE A 776 20.02 -15.29 16.22
CA PHE A 776 18.83 -15.67 15.46
C PHE A 776 19.14 -16.18 14.06
N ILE A 777 20.31 -15.85 13.49
CA ILE A 777 20.64 -16.08 12.08
C ILE A 777 20.49 -17.56 11.65
N PRO A 778 21.01 -18.56 12.39
CA PRO A 778 20.84 -19.97 12.00
C PRO A 778 19.37 -20.39 11.93
N SER A 779 18.57 -20.04 12.95
CA SER A 779 17.16 -20.37 13.01
C SER A 779 16.34 -19.62 11.95
N LEU A 780 16.69 -18.36 11.66
CA LEU A 780 16.07 -17.57 10.58
C LEU A 780 16.30 -18.18 9.20
N LYS A 781 17.52 -18.67 8.91
CA LYS A 781 17.84 -19.35 7.65
C LYS A 781 16.98 -20.59 7.44
N LEU A 782 16.76 -21.38 8.50
CA LEU A 782 15.93 -22.59 8.46
C LEU A 782 14.44 -22.26 8.37
N MET A 783 13.96 -21.28 9.16
CA MET A 783 12.58 -20.81 9.13
C MET A 783 12.16 -20.31 7.74
N PHE A 784 13.09 -19.70 7.00
CA PHE A 784 12.86 -19.15 5.67
C PHE A 784 13.71 -19.83 4.60
N ALA A 785 13.92 -21.15 4.71
CA ALA A 785 14.76 -21.93 3.79
C ALA A 785 14.35 -21.76 2.33
N ASP A 786 13.06 -21.92 2.02
CA ASP A 786 12.51 -21.72 0.67
C ASP A 786 12.84 -20.34 0.09
N HIS A 787 12.83 -19.30 0.94
CA HIS A 787 13.17 -17.95 0.52
C HIS A 787 14.66 -17.80 0.25
N CYS A 788 15.52 -18.39 1.10
CA CYS A 788 16.97 -18.43 0.87
C CYS A 788 17.29 -19.10 -0.48
N GLU A 789 16.71 -20.27 -0.74
CA GLU A 789 16.91 -20.97 -2.01
C GLU A 789 16.44 -20.16 -3.22
N GLU A 790 15.29 -19.49 -3.11
CA GLU A 790 14.80 -18.60 -4.17
C GLU A 790 15.79 -17.46 -4.45
N MET A 791 16.36 -16.86 -3.40
CA MET A 791 17.33 -15.77 -3.52
C MET A 791 18.65 -16.24 -4.13
N ASP A 792 19.19 -17.37 -3.67
CA ASP A 792 20.43 -17.95 -4.21
C ASP A 792 20.28 -18.27 -5.70
N ASN A 793 19.13 -18.84 -6.09
CA ASN A 793 18.81 -19.09 -7.49
C ASN A 793 18.76 -17.80 -8.33
N LYS A 794 18.18 -16.71 -7.80
CA LYS A 794 18.16 -15.39 -8.47
C LYS A 794 19.57 -14.80 -8.58
N THR A 795 20.40 -14.94 -7.55
CA THR A 795 21.78 -14.44 -7.53
C THR A 795 22.65 -15.20 -8.53
N ASN A 796 22.54 -16.52 -8.58
CA ASN A 796 23.28 -17.36 -9.55
C ASN A 796 22.88 -17.04 -10.99
N LYS A 797 21.57 -16.88 -11.27
CA LYS A 797 21.09 -16.47 -12.60
C LYS A 797 21.66 -15.11 -13.02
N ARG A 798 21.80 -14.16 -12.08
CA ARG A 798 22.35 -12.83 -12.35
C ARG A 798 23.85 -12.88 -12.64
N LYS A 799 24.63 -13.62 -11.83
CA LYS A 799 26.08 -13.82 -12.07
C LYS A 799 26.34 -14.43 -13.45
N LEU A 800 25.62 -15.50 -13.79
CA LEU A 800 25.69 -16.13 -15.11
C LEU A 800 25.35 -15.18 -16.25
N ARG A 801 24.42 -14.24 -16.02
CA ARG A 801 24.07 -13.22 -17.01
C ARG A 801 25.18 -12.18 -17.17
N GLN A 802 25.74 -11.68 -16.07
CA GLN A 802 26.83 -10.70 -16.09
C GLN A 802 28.08 -11.28 -16.78
N GLU A 803 28.48 -12.51 -16.45
CA GLU A 803 29.60 -13.20 -17.09
C GLU A 803 29.41 -13.33 -18.61
N ARG A 804 28.18 -13.57 -19.06
CA ARG A 804 27.84 -13.64 -20.49
C ARG A 804 27.92 -12.27 -21.17
N GLU A 805 27.40 -11.23 -20.52
CA GLU A 805 27.48 -9.85 -21.03
C GLU A 805 28.93 -9.36 -21.11
N GLU A 806 29.78 -9.72 -20.14
CA GLU A 806 31.21 -9.42 -20.16
C GLU A 806 31.95 -10.17 -21.27
N LYS A 807 31.70 -11.47 -21.43
CA LYS A 807 32.25 -12.25 -22.56
C LYS A 807 31.84 -11.66 -23.90
N HIS A 808 30.60 -11.21 -24.04
CA HIS A 808 30.12 -10.57 -25.27
C HIS A 808 30.83 -9.24 -25.53
N LYS A 809 30.99 -8.39 -24.51
CA LYS A 809 31.76 -7.13 -24.62
C LYS A 809 33.24 -7.37 -24.94
N GLN A 810 33.85 -8.40 -24.37
CA GLN A 810 35.23 -8.79 -24.70
C GLN A 810 35.36 -9.21 -26.16
N LEU A 811 34.45 -10.06 -26.66
CA LEU A 811 34.44 -10.47 -28.07
C LEU A 811 34.26 -9.27 -29.02
N GLN A 812 33.38 -8.32 -28.68
CA GLN A 812 33.19 -7.09 -29.46
C GLN A 812 34.44 -6.20 -29.48
N ARG A 813 35.13 -6.04 -28.33
CA ARG A 813 36.39 -5.27 -28.25
C ARG A 813 37.50 -5.93 -29.04
N SER A 814 37.62 -7.26 -28.99
CA SER A 814 38.60 -8.01 -29.77
C SER A 814 38.32 -7.91 -31.28
N ALA A 815 37.05 -7.90 -31.70
CA ALA A 815 36.67 -7.70 -33.09
C ALA A 815 36.97 -6.28 -33.58
N GLN A 816 36.85 -5.25 -32.73
CA GLN A 816 37.22 -3.87 -33.06
C GLN A 816 38.74 -3.65 -33.12
N HIS A 817 39.54 -4.40 -32.35
CA HIS A 817 41.00 -4.35 -32.43
C HIS A 817 41.61 -5.11 -33.62
N LEU A 818 40.89 -6.08 -34.18
CA LEU A 818 41.30 -6.79 -35.40
C LEU A 818 40.91 -6.06 -36.70
N GLY A 819 40.20 -4.93 -36.59
CA GLY A 819 39.74 -4.11 -37.72
C GLY A 819 40.46 -2.77 -37.89
N ASN A 820 41.52 -2.50 -37.10
CA ASN A 820 42.40 -1.32 -37.21
C ASN A 820 43.78 -1.70 -37.72
#